data_AF-A0A1V6ZA03-F1
#
_entry.id   AF-A0A1V6ZA03-F1
#
_cell.length_a   1.000
_cell.length_b   1.000
_cell.length_c   1.000
_cell.angle_alpha   90.00
_cell.angle_beta   90.00
_cell.angle_gamma   90.00
#
_symmetry.space_group_name_H-M   'P 1'
#
loop_
_entity.id
_entity.type
_entity.pdbx_description
1 polymer ?
#
loop_
_entity_poly.entity_id
_entity_poly.type
_entity_poly.pdbx_seq_one_letter_code
_entity_poly.pdbx_strand_id
1 'polypeptide(L)'
;MRSEKPRDPVAGPNTGPEPPYPVRLSGPVIKGFGRGSKDLGIPTANIPADDLSEKHSELTTGVYYGVVALDPKTYQHGTPEGSTSTAVVLPAVLSIGYNPFYKNTVRSVEIHIMPALTEPSPTAAGQEGQTKFNRLPDFYKTKLNLLILGYIRPEFDYVSLEALVEDIRVDCEVARESLLREAYKCYLVDSGKTSGRVSEDHHPINYHIQAMVNIFQRLTRRRAQSSSSSPQDLDADTTGPNSAASHPHGIHRTVSTSSGRRSWRYEEPSPRHLILISDTAQFDTHIVHRFQAEGFQVIYIPFLGSGDEDKDTKVLKNIVHEKEDELENGERYAIVAYHRPAYLLLALHHTIASNTNPFPHLCALITYYPLSSTDQFTYRGKEDCSPPGCSDTGSIFGPAAKSTYLPIQIHIPGPRVQPCALWPWMKLSATEGDVTYKKKHRCYVYTYPGSRTGFAEREIAEEKEGEVDVDLNPDDEISSQLAWSRALSCLRRSFNVGSHWPVLDIETVWEEYWDSVTGELGMRKRNRNSDGSEPAVGMLTGHDHYGEMGCPAGEVFVRCIPTQAGGSDISTLRDFFAHAYIPAGPADQHIRLLSRTVGADRIVDEMLFACKHTAEIPWLLPGVSPTDRDISVIIVVVASFTAGQITRQTLYWDQAGVLVQVGLLDSGLVPLSKGAK
;
A
#
# COMPACT_ATOMS: atom_id res chain seq x y z
N MET A 1 18.26 41.82 1.50
CA MET A 1 17.69 42.55 0.35
C MET A 1 18.68 42.60 -0.81
N ARG A 2 18.20 42.34 -2.03
CA ARG A 2 18.99 42.33 -3.28
C ARG A 2 19.64 43.70 -3.54
N SER A 3 20.95 43.75 -3.81
CA SER A 3 21.65 44.99 -4.17
C SER A 3 21.59 45.27 -5.66
N GLU A 4 21.46 46.54 -6.08
CA GLU A 4 21.39 46.93 -7.51
C GLU A 4 22.75 46.90 -8.25
N LYS A 5 23.84 46.49 -7.60
CA LYS A 5 25.16 46.40 -8.24
C LYS A 5 25.27 45.13 -9.11
N PRO A 6 25.99 45.19 -10.26
CA PRO A 6 26.31 44.00 -11.04
C PRO A 6 27.02 42.95 -10.17
N ARG A 7 26.62 41.69 -10.29
CA ARG A 7 27.24 40.58 -9.57
C ARG A 7 28.56 40.18 -10.22
N ASP A 8 29.52 39.76 -9.41
CA ASP A 8 30.79 39.24 -9.91
C ASP A 8 30.54 37.97 -10.76
N PRO A 9 31.24 37.83 -11.91
CA PRO A 9 31.02 36.72 -12.84
C PRO A 9 31.59 35.38 -12.33
N VAL A 10 32.39 35.41 -11.26
CA VAL A 10 33.01 34.22 -10.63
C VAL A 10 32.96 34.37 -9.12
N ALA A 11 33.00 33.24 -8.40
CA ALA A 11 32.97 33.18 -6.94
C ALA A 11 34.14 32.35 -6.39
N GLY A 12 34.71 32.77 -5.25
CA GLY A 12 35.90 32.14 -4.65
C GLY A 12 37.23 32.50 -5.34
N PRO A 13 38.38 32.10 -4.78
CA PRO A 13 39.70 32.54 -5.22
C PRO A 13 40.19 31.79 -6.48
N ASN A 14 41.10 32.40 -7.23
CA ASN A 14 41.64 31.79 -8.47
C ASN A 14 42.58 30.59 -8.21
N THR A 15 43.05 30.44 -6.98
CA THR A 15 43.99 29.40 -6.54
C THR A 15 43.31 28.06 -6.19
N GLY A 16 41.98 27.98 -6.21
CA GLY A 16 41.22 26.78 -5.87
C GLY A 16 40.42 26.93 -4.56
N PRO A 17 39.61 25.93 -4.16
CA PRO A 17 38.80 26.01 -2.94
C PRO A 17 39.66 26.31 -1.70
N GLU A 18 39.28 27.33 -0.92
CA GLU A 18 39.88 27.65 0.38
C GLU A 18 39.02 27.09 1.54
N PRO A 19 39.62 26.79 2.71
CA PRO A 19 38.87 26.29 3.86
C PRO A 19 37.63 27.16 4.18
N PRO A 20 36.46 26.55 4.44
CA PRO A 20 36.25 25.13 4.72
C PRO A 20 36.08 24.21 3.49
N TYR A 21 36.17 24.74 2.26
CA TYR A 21 36.01 23.94 1.04
C TYR A 21 37.29 23.16 0.70
N PRO A 22 37.18 21.95 0.11
CA PRO A 22 35.96 21.28 -0.33
C PRO A 22 35.18 20.58 0.80
N VAL A 23 33.85 20.73 0.83
CA VAL A 23 32.97 20.06 1.82
C VAL A 23 32.20 18.93 1.16
N ARG A 24 32.17 17.75 1.80
CA ARG A 24 31.51 16.56 1.25
C ARG A 24 30.20 16.26 1.98
N LEU A 25 29.14 16.10 1.22
CA LEU A 25 27.85 15.62 1.69
C LEU A 25 27.39 14.43 0.85
N SER A 26 26.63 13.52 1.44
CA SER A 26 26.02 12.43 0.67
C SER A 26 24.71 12.00 1.29
N GLY A 27 23.73 11.67 0.46
CA GLY A 27 22.44 11.20 0.94
C GLY A 27 21.56 10.68 -0.19
N PRO A 28 20.50 9.94 0.14
CA PRO A 28 19.47 9.62 -0.84
C PRO A 28 18.77 10.91 -1.28
N VAL A 29 18.42 11.00 -2.55
CA VAL A 29 17.61 12.12 -3.05
C VAL A 29 16.19 11.98 -2.49
N ILE A 30 15.79 12.94 -1.67
CA ILE A 30 14.47 13.02 -1.03
C ILE A 30 13.60 14.07 -1.71
N LYS A 31 12.30 14.06 -1.44
CA LYS A 31 11.39 15.11 -1.88
C LYS A 31 11.55 16.34 -0.99
N GLY A 32 11.49 17.52 -1.59
CA GLY A 32 11.47 18.80 -0.87
C GLY A 32 10.07 19.13 -0.34
N PHE A 33 9.96 20.19 0.44
CA PHE A 33 8.72 20.64 1.05
C PHE A 33 8.16 21.89 0.37
N GLY A 34 7.13 21.76 -0.47
CA GLY A 34 6.32 22.87 -0.97
C GLY A 34 7.00 23.86 -1.93
N ARG A 35 6.22 24.36 -2.91
CA ARG A 35 6.63 25.03 -4.17
C ARG A 35 7.44 24.09 -5.08
N GLY A 36 6.77 23.50 -6.06
CA GLY A 36 7.43 22.76 -7.12
C GLY A 36 8.42 23.65 -7.85
N SER A 37 9.70 23.59 -7.47
CA SER A 37 10.79 24.17 -8.25
C SER A 37 10.76 23.62 -9.70
N LYS A 38 10.25 22.40 -9.85
CA LYS A 38 9.85 21.77 -11.13
C LYS A 38 8.77 22.54 -11.91
N ASP A 39 7.79 23.15 -11.23
CA ASP A 39 6.73 24.01 -11.81
C ASP A 39 7.26 25.40 -12.16
N LEU A 40 8.29 25.88 -11.44
CA LEU A 40 9.08 27.06 -11.82
C LEU A 40 10.07 26.79 -12.97
N GLY A 41 10.17 25.53 -13.43
CA GLY A 41 11.09 25.11 -14.49
C GLY A 41 12.53 24.88 -14.03
N ILE A 42 12.81 24.92 -12.72
CA ILE A 42 14.13 24.81 -12.07
C ILE A 42 14.17 23.55 -11.19
N PRO A 43 14.38 22.35 -11.73
CA PRO A 43 14.34 21.14 -10.91
C PRO A 43 15.51 21.11 -9.89
N THR A 44 15.18 20.95 -8.61
CA THR A 44 16.15 20.82 -7.51
C THR A 44 16.02 19.45 -6.81
N ALA A 45 17.15 18.78 -6.57
CA ALA A 45 17.24 17.54 -5.80
C ALA A 45 17.53 17.87 -4.34
N ASN A 46 16.76 17.28 -3.42
CA ASN A 46 16.98 17.48 -1.98
C ASN A 46 17.77 16.31 -1.40
N ILE A 47 18.66 16.56 -0.43
CA ILE A 47 19.32 15.51 0.37
C ILE A 47 19.11 15.77 1.86
N PRO A 48 19.08 14.73 2.72
CA PRO A 48 19.04 14.89 4.17
C PRO A 48 20.18 15.78 4.67
N ALA A 49 19.88 16.65 5.63
CA ALA A 49 20.81 17.64 6.18
C ALA A 49 21.41 17.23 7.54
N ASP A 50 21.26 15.96 7.93
CA ASP A 50 21.71 15.45 9.24
C ASP A 50 23.22 15.73 9.43
N ASP A 51 24.01 15.46 8.39
CA ASP A 51 25.46 15.71 8.36
C ASP A 51 25.83 17.22 8.40
N LEU A 52 24.96 18.13 7.97
CA LEU A 52 25.25 19.58 7.98
C LEU A 52 25.25 20.16 9.38
N SER A 53 24.29 19.75 10.21
CA SER A 53 24.14 20.29 11.56
C SER A 53 25.19 19.77 12.54
N GLU A 54 25.66 18.53 12.34
CA GLU A 54 26.61 17.86 13.22
C GLU A 54 28.09 18.03 12.81
N LYS A 55 28.39 18.03 11.50
CA LYS A 55 29.77 17.97 10.99
C LYS A 55 30.24 19.24 10.28
N HIS A 56 29.32 20.08 9.81
CA HIS A 56 29.63 21.25 8.97
C HIS A 56 28.87 22.50 9.41
N SER A 57 28.88 22.78 10.72
CA SER A 57 28.20 23.93 11.33
C SER A 57 28.70 25.29 10.80
N GLU A 58 29.91 25.33 10.26
CA GLU A 58 30.57 26.49 9.66
C GLU A 58 29.95 26.96 8.33
N LEU A 59 29.16 26.11 7.66
CA LEU A 59 28.44 26.51 6.44
C LEU A 59 27.26 27.40 6.83
N THR A 60 27.18 28.60 6.26
CA THR A 60 26.08 29.55 6.50
C THR A 60 24.92 29.33 5.53
N THR A 61 23.77 29.96 5.75
CA THR A 61 22.69 29.92 4.75
C THR A 61 23.06 30.74 3.51
N GLY A 62 22.64 30.27 2.33
CA GLY A 62 22.97 30.91 1.06
C GLY A 62 23.17 29.93 -0.09
N VAL A 63 23.68 30.45 -1.19
CA VAL A 63 23.88 29.75 -2.45
C VAL A 63 25.35 29.40 -2.63
N TYR A 64 25.61 28.16 -3.04
CA TYR A 64 26.95 27.59 -3.22
C TYR A 64 27.07 26.92 -4.60
N TYR A 65 28.31 26.62 -5.00
CA TYR A 65 28.61 25.84 -6.19
C TYR A 65 29.48 24.62 -5.87
N GLY A 66 29.39 23.59 -6.71
CA GLY A 66 30.10 22.34 -6.49
C GLY A 66 29.94 21.35 -7.63
N VAL A 67 30.25 20.09 -7.34
CA VAL A 67 30.07 18.97 -8.26
C VAL A 67 29.31 17.84 -7.59
N VAL A 68 28.56 17.07 -8.39
CA VAL A 68 27.76 15.93 -7.95
C VAL A 68 28.14 14.67 -8.72
N ALA A 69 28.09 13.54 -8.04
CA ALA A 69 28.20 12.22 -8.64
C ALA A 69 27.00 11.37 -8.26
N LEU A 70 26.31 10.83 -9.27
CA LEU A 70 25.18 9.92 -9.12
C LEU A 70 25.66 8.45 -9.18
N ASP A 71 25.03 7.57 -8.41
CA ASP A 71 25.37 6.14 -8.44
C ASP A 71 25.01 5.51 -9.81
N PRO A 72 25.98 5.00 -10.58
CA PRO A 72 25.76 4.43 -11.90
C PRO A 72 24.91 3.15 -11.91
N LYS A 73 24.72 2.49 -10.75
CA LYS A 73 23.82 1.33 -10.64
C LYS A 73 22.34 1.70 -10.72
N THR A 74 21.99 2.89 -10.26
CA THR A 74 20.61 3.36 -10.14
C THR A 74 20.27 4.46 -11.14
N TYR A 75 21.27 5.13 -11.72
CA TYR A 75 21.08 6.17 -12.73
C TYR A 75 21.90 5.89 -13.99
N GLN A 76 21.22 5.46 -15.07
CA GLN A 76 21.82 5.21 -16.40
C GLN A 76 21.22 6.17 -17.42
N HIS A 77 21.68 7.41 -17.45
CA HIS A 77 21.29 8.37 -18.48
C HIS A 77 22.54 8.95 -19.17
N GLY A 78 22.65 8.75 -20.49
CA GLY A 78 23.70 9.35 -21.31
C GLY A 78 24.99 8.54 -21.52
N THR A 79 25.15 7.36 -20.89
CA THR A 79 26.29 6.46 -21.16
C THR A 79 25.98 5.52 -22.33
N PRO A 80 26.76 5.54 -23.43
CA PRO A 80 26.58 4.58 -24.52
C PRO A 80 26.82 3.14 -24.04
N GLU A 81 25.98 2.22 -24.52
CA GLU A 81 26.06 0.79 -24.22
C GLU A 81 27.48 0.27 -24.49
N GLY A 82 28.15 -0.23 -23.44
CA GLY A 82 29.50 -0.81 -23.53
C GLY A 82 30.63 -0.01 -22.88
N SER A 83 30.38 1.16 -22.29
CA SER A 83 31.40 1.88 -21.50
C SER A 83 31.46 1.39 -20.04
N THR A 84 32.67 1.17 -19.53
CA THR A 84 32.96 0.68 -18.17
C THR A 84 32.36 1.57 -17.08
N SER A 85 31.76 0.95 -16.06
CA SER A 85 31.18 1.49 -14.82
C SER A 85 31.97 2.64 -14.14
N THR A 86 31.96 3.86 -14.69
CA THR A 86 32.44 5.07 -14.01
C THR A 86 31.27 6.03 -13.74
N ALA A 87 31.25 6.61 -12.53
CA ALA A 87 30.21 7.53 -12.11
C ALA A 87 30.40 8.88 -12.80
N VAL A 88 29.37 9.40 -13.47
CA VAL A 88 29.43 10.69 -14.15
C VAL A 88 29.43 11.82 -13.11
N VAL A 89 30.43 12.70 -13.17
CA VAL A 89 30.53 13.90 -12.33
C VAL A 89 29.97 15.09 -13.09
N LEU A 90 28.99 15.79 -12.50
CA LEU A 90 28.30 16.93 -13.09
C LEU A 90 28.46 18.18 -12.22
N PRO A 91 28.52 19.38 -12.82
CA PRO A 91 28.49 20.63 -12.06
C PRO A 91 27.12 20.85 -11.40
N ALA A 92 27.09 21.58 -10.28
CA ALA A 92 25.86 21.89 -9.57
C ALA A 92 25.90 23.26 -8.87
N VAL A 93 24.73 23.87 -8.77
CA VAL A 93 24.42 24.98 -7.84
C VAL A 93 23.55 24.42 -6.72
N LEU A 94 23.74 24.88 -5.49
CA LEU A 94 22.90 24.46 -4.38
C LEU A 94 22.53 25.62 -3.46
N SER A 95 21.40 25.49 -2.79
CA SER A 95 20.96 26.38 -1.71
C SER A 95 20.98 25.62 -0.39
N ILE A 96 21.55 26.24 0.65
CA ILE A 96 21.47 25.79 2.03
C ILE A 96 20.59 26.78 2.79
N GLY A 97 19.44 26.32 3.28
CA GLY A 97 18.46 27.15 3.98
C GLY A 97 17.87 26.45 5.20
N TYR A 98 16.93 27.10 5.87
CA TYR A 98 16.16 26.48 6.97
C TYR A 98 14.80 26.00 6.46
N ASN A 99 14.39 24.82 6.92
CA ASN A 99 13.08 24.27 6.60
C ASN A 99 11.96 24.95 7.43
N PRO A 100 10.98 25.63 6.79
CA PRO A 100 9.88 26.30 7.49
C PRO A 100 8.97 25.34 8.28
N PHE A 101 8.89 24.07 7.88
CA PHE A 101 8.01 23.06 8.48
C PHE A 101 8.46 22.59 9.87
N TYR A 102 9.76 22.67 10.17
CA TYR A 102 10.33 22.30 11.47
C TYR A 102 10.62 23.52 12.35
N LYS A 103 9.76 24.55 12.33
CA LYS A 103 9.99 25.80 13.08
C LYS A 103 11.40 26.41 12.86
N ASN A 104 11.97 26.25 11.67
CA ASN A 104 13.34 26.65 11.31
C ASN A 104 14.48 25.99 12.13
N THR A 105 14.30 24.80 12.70
CA THR A 105 15.37 24.12 13.48
C THR A 105 16.26 23.20 12.64
N VAL A 106 15.80 22.74 11.46
CA VAL A 106 16.53 21.81 10.59
C VAL A 106 16.88 22.50 9.28
N ARG A 107 18.14 22.41 8.85
CA ARG A 107 18.61 22.94 7.56
C ARG A 107 18.19 22.03 6.40
N SER A 108 18.15 22.54 5.18
CA SER A 108 17.90 21.78 3.95
C SER A 108 18.98 22.07 2.92
N VAL A 109 19.23 21.11 2.01
CA VAL A 109 20.12 21.28 0.86
C VAL A 109 19.34 20.99 -0.42
N GLU A 110 19.19 22.01 -1.25
CA GLU A 110 18.52 21.94 -2.54
C GLU A 110 19.53 22.09 -3.66
N ILE A 111 19.66 21.09 -4.54
CA ILE A 111 20.74 20.99 -5.53
C ILE A 111 20.17 21.03 -6.94
N HIS A 112 20.54 22.03 -7.72
CA HIS A 112 20.28 22.07 -9.16
C HIS A 112 21.49 21.50 -9.92
N ILE A 113 21.30 20.38 -10.62
CA ILE A 113 22.35 19.72 -11.40
C ILE A 113 22.42 20.35 -12.79
N MET A 114 23.59 20.89 -13.13
CA MET A 114 23.88 21.57 -14.38
C MET A 114 24.39 20.57 -15.45
N PRO A 115 24.30 20.91 -16.75
CA PRO A 115 24.86 20.06 -17.79
C PRO A 115 26.39 20.09 -17.73
N ALA A 116 27.04 19.13 -18.39
CA ALA A 116 28.50 19.10 -18.45
C ALA A 116 29.06 20.43 -18.98
N LEU A 117 30.20 20.87 -18.45
CA LEU A 117 30.78 22.17 -18.85
C LEU A 117 31.18 22.23 -20.34
N THR A 118 31.29 21.08 -21.00
CA THR A 118 31.51 20.96 -22.44
C THR A 118 30.26 21.28 -23.27
N GLU A 119 29.08 21.25 -22.68
CA GLU A 119 27.81 21.59 -23.32
C GLU A 119 27.50 23.10 -23.19
N PRO A 120 26.76 23.68 -24.14
CA PRO A 120 26.33 25.08 -24.06
C PRO A 120 25.44 25.32 -22.84
N SER A 121 25.62 26.47 -22.17
CA SER A 121 24.85 26.86 -21.00
C SER A 121 23.38 27.06 -21.38
N PRO A 122 22.42 26.28 -20.85
CA PRO A 122 20.99 26.47 -21.13
C PRO A 122 20.45 27.78 -20.54
N THR A 123 21.21 28.39 -19.64
CA THR A 123 20.96 29.68 -18.97
C THR A 123 21.70 30.86 -19.62
N ALA A 124 22.39 30.65 -20.75
CA ALA A 124 23.04 31.72 -21.50
C ALA A 124 22.02 32.74 -22.02
N ALA A 125 22.36 34.03 -21.95
CA ALA A 125 21.49 35.10 -22.44
C ALA A 125 21.43 35.08 -23.97
N GLY A 126 20.41 34.41 -24.52
CA GLY A 126 20.21 34.32 -25.96
C GLY A 126 18.82 33.83 -26.33
N GLN A 127 18.04 34.74 -26.94
CA GLN A 127 16.71 34.61 -27.55
C GLN A 127 15.51 34.95 -26.65
N GLU A 128 14.67 35.86 -27.15
CA GLU A 128 13.42 36.34 -26.56
C GLU A 128 12.48 35.16 -26.25
N GLY A 129 12.46 34.73 -24.99
CA GLY A 129 11.55 33.67 -24.52
C GLY A 129 12.17 32.84 -23.39
N GLN A 130 11.76 33.14 -22.16
CA GLN A 130 11.81 32.31 -20.94
C GLN A 130 13.10 31.47 -20.69
N THR A 131 13.88 31.87 -19.67
CA THR A 131 15.05 31.12 -19.17
C THR A 131 14.75 29.63 -18.97
N LYS A 132 15.58 28.76 -19.56
CA LYS A 132 15.42 27.30 -19.46
C LYS A 132 16.55 26.70 -18.62
N PHE A 133 16.19 25.89 -17.63
CA PHE A 133 17.14 25.19 -16.78
C PHE A 133 17.30 23.73 -17.20
N ASN A 134 18.41 23.12 -16.79
CA ASN A 134 18.67 21.72 -17.09
C ASN A 134 17.63 20.82 -16.40
N ARG A 135 17.18 19.77 -17.09
CA ARG A 135 16.18 18.84 -16.56
C ARG A 135 16.63 17.41 -16.81
N LEU A 136 16.94 16.72 -15.72
CA LEU A 136 17.16 15.28 -15.69
C LEU A 136 15.83 14.56 -15.38
N PRO A 137 15.67 13.29 -15.78
CA PRO A 137 14.58 12.45 -15.28
C PRO A 137 14.60 12.39 -13.75
N ASP A 138 13.46 12.15 -13.11
CA ASP A 138 13.41 12.04 -11.65
C ASP A 138 14.23 10.81 -11.18
N PHE A 139 15.06 10.99 -10.14
CA PHE A 139 15.95 9.96 -9.58
C PHE A 139 15.85 9.88 -8.04
N TYR A 140 14.65 10.01 -7.49
CA TYR A 140 14.42 9.87 -6.04
C TYR A 140 14.97 8.55 -5.49
N LYS A 141 15.36 8.57 -4.21
CA LYS A 141 16.05 7.47 -3.50
C LYS A 141 17.44 7.13 -4.03
N THR A 142 17.87 7.65 -5.18
CA THR A 142 19.24 7.50 -5.68
C THR A 142 20.21 8.17 -4.72
N LYS A 143 21.30 7.47 -4.39
CA LYS A 143 22.37 8.07 -3.59
C LYS A 143 23.12 9.12 -4.40
N LEU A 144 23.08 10.35 -3.93
CA LEU A 144 23.79 11.50 -4.49
C LEU A 144 25.00 11.82 -3.61
N ASN A 145 26.17 11.96 -4.22
CA ASN A 145 27.36 12.47 -3.55
C ASN A 145 27.62 13.90 -4.02
N LEU A 146 27.69 14.84 -3.09
CA LEU A 146 27.90 16.27 -3.34
C LEU A 146 29.26 16.70 -2.79
N LEU A 147 29.98 17.50 -3.58
CA LEU A 147 31.20 18.18 -3.17
C LEU A 147 31.01 19.70 -3.36
N ILE A 148 30.93 20.45 -2.27
CA ILE A 148 30.78 21.91 -2.26
C ILE A 148 32.17 22.54 -2.37
N LEU A 149 32.36 23.44 -3.34
CA LEU A 149 33.67 24.01 -3.70
C LEU A 149 33.78 25.52 -3.42
N GLY A 150 32.66 26.20 -3.18
CA GLY A 150 32.67 27.60 -2.77
C GLY A 150 31.28 28.20 -2.59
N TYR A 151 31.25 29.37 -1.96
CA TYR A 151 30.06 30.17 -1.70
C TYR A 151 29.86 31.22 -2.81
N ILE A 152 28.62 31.41 -3.26
CA ILE A 152 28.26 32.41 -4.26
C ILE A 152 27.72 33.68 -3.58
N ARG A 153 26.66 33.54 -2.76
CA ARG A 153 25.94 34.69 -2.18
C ARG A 153 25.00 34.28 -1.04
N PRO A 154 24.55 35.22 -0.19
CA PRO A 154 23.49 34.96 0.79
C PRO A 154 22.11 34.79 0.13
N GLU A 155 21.17 34.27 0.92
CA GLU A 155 19.75 34.23 0.57
C GLU A 155 19.21 35.64 0.40
N PHE A 156 18.35 35.83 -0.60
CA PHE A 156 17.69 37.10 -0.89
C PHE A 156 16.18 36.94 -0.78
N ASP A 157 15.52 37.98 -0.26
CA ASP A 157 14.07 38.11 -0.33
C ASP A 157 13.67 38.65 -1.69
N TYR A 158 12.69 38.00 -2.32
CA TYR A 158 12.20 38.38 -3.65
C TYR A 158 10.76 38.88 -3.58
N VAL A 159 10.52 40.03 -4.21
CA VAL A 159 9.18 40.61 -4.36
C VAL A 159 8.48 40.15 -5.65
N SER A 160 9.20 39.50 -6.57
CA SER A 160 8.66 38.95 -7.82
C SER A 160 9.33 37.63 -8.19
N LEU A 161 8.61 36.79 -8.95
CA LEU A 161 9.12 35.50 -9.40
C LEU A 161 10.22 35.67 -10.46
N GLU A 162 10.11 36.67 -11.31
CA GLU A 162 11.06 36.98 -12.38
C GLU A 162 12.43 37.35 -11.80
N ALA A 163 12.46 38.09 -10.68
CA ALA A 163 13.70 38.44 -9.99
C ALA A 163 14.39 37.20 -9.38
N LEU A 164 13.61 36.25 -8.86
CA LEU A 164 14.13 34.98 -8.34
C LEU A 164 14.73 34.12 -9.46
N VAL A 165 13.99 33.94 -10.56
CA VAL A 165 14.44 33.15 -11.72
C VAL A 165 15.72 33.74 -12.31
N GLU A 166 15.80 35.06 -12.43
CA GLU A 166 16.99 35.74 -12.95
C GLU A 166 18.21 35.57 -12.04
N ASP A 167 18.04 35.67 -10.72
CA ASP A 167 19.18 35.47 -9.81
C ASP A 167 19.67 34.01 -9.80
N ILE A 168 18.78 33.02 -9.94
CA ILE A 168 19.16 31.61 -10.10
C ILE A 168 19.89 31.39 -11.43
N ARG A 169 19.45 32.04 -12.52
CA ARG A 169 20.15 32.01 -13.81
C ARG A 169 21.58 32.51 -13.67
N VAL A 170 21.76 33.64 -12.97
CA VAL A 170 23.09 34.21 -12.70
C VAL A 170 23.90 33.28 -11.79
N ASP A 171 23.30 32.63 -10.80
CA ASP A 171 24.00 31.64 -9.95
C ASP A 171 24.56 30.47 -10.76
N CYS A 172 23.79 29.94 -11.72
CA CYS A 172 24.25 28.91 -12.65
C CYS A 172 25.44 29.38 -13.49
N GLU A 173 25.41 30.61 -13.99
CA GLU A 173 26.51 31.12 -14.82
C GLU A 173 27.77 31.39 -13.98
N VAL A 174 27.62 31.96 -12.77
CA VAL A 174 28.73 32.16 -11.84
C VAL A 174 29.36 30.83 -11.44
N ALA A 175 28.55 29.80 -11.15
CA ALA A 175 29.05 28.46 -10.85
C ALA A 175 29.80 27.85 -12.03
N ARG A 176 29.26 28.00 -13.25
CA ARG A 176 29.87 27.53 -14.49
C ARG A 176 31.26 28.14 -14.68
N GLU A 177 31.35 29.46 -14.67
CA GLU A 177 32.61 30.21 -14.86
C GLU A 177 33.61 29.94 -13.71
N SER A 178 33.12 29.79 -12.48
CA SER A 178 33.96 29.45 -11.33
C SER A 178 34.62 28.08 -11.45
N LEU A 179 33.88 27.08 -11.96
CA LEU A 179 34.36 25.70 -12.17
C LEU A 179 35.25 25.55 -13.42
N LEU A 180 35.15 26.47 -14.38
CA LEU A 180 36.02 26.50 -15.57
C LEU A 180 37.45 26.97 -15.29
N ARG A 181 37.70 27.56 -14.12
CA ARG A 181 39.04 28.03 -13.72
C ARG A 181 39.99 26.85 -13.50
N GLU A 182 41.26 27.08 -13.82
CA GLU A 182 42.28 26.02 -13.88
C GLU A 182 42.39 25.20 -12.59
N ALA A 183 42.39 25.86 -11.43
CA ALA A 183 42.48 25.19 -10.13
C ALA A 183 41.23 24.36 -9.74
N TYR A 184 40.11 24.50 -10.46
CA TYR A 184 38.86 23.80 -10.20
C TYR A 184 38.58 22.66 -11.19
N LYS A 185 39.26 22.64 -12.34
CA LYS A 185 39.08 21.61 -13.38
C LYS A 185 39.35 20.19 -12.88
N CYS A 186 40.27 20.02 -11.92
CA CYS A 186 40.60 18.70 -11.38
C CYS A 186 39.43 18.01 -10.67
N TYR A 187 38.38 18.74 -10.28
CA TYR A 187 37.17 18.19 -9.65
C TYR A 187 36.12 17.71 -10.65
N LEU A 188 36.34 17.88 -11.96
CA LEU A 188 35.39 17.54 -13.03
C LEU A 188 35.83 16.36 -13.91
N VAL A 189 37.08 15.89 -13.78
CA VAL A 189 37.66 14.88 -14.69
C VAL A 189 37.47 13.47 -14.12
N ASP A 190 36.90 12.57 -14.92
CA ASP A 190 36.96 11.12 -14.71
C ASP A 190 38.41 10.67 -14.91
N SER A 191 39.13 10.34 -13.83
CA SER A 191 40.56 10.04 -13.86
C SER A 191 40.83 8.67 -14.50
N GLY A 192 40.74 8.61 -15.83
CA GLY A 192 41.06 7.45 -16.66
C GLY A 192 42.28 7.63 -17.59
N LYS A 193 42.83 8.85 -17.76
CA LYS A 193 43.98 9.08 -18.65
C LYS A 193 44.89 10.21 -18.16
N THR A 194 45.93 9.87 -17.40
CA THR A 194 47.18 10.65 -17.34
C THR A 194 48.38 9.71 -17.45
N SER A 195 48.81 9.49 -18.69
CA SER A 195 50.17 9.02 -19.00
C SER A 195 51.07 10.26 -19.04
N GLY A 196 51.87 10.47 -18.00
CA GLY A 196 52.88 11.52 -17.97
C GLY A 196 53.61 11.55 -16.63
N ARG A 197 54.90 11.19 -16.64
CA ARG A 197 55.81 11.37 -15.49
C ARG A 197 55.83 12.84 -15.10
N VAL A 198 55.38 13.15 -13.88
CA VAL A 198 55.73 14.39 -13.19
C VAL A 198 56.29 13.99 -11.83
N SER A 199 57.45 14.58 -11.54
CA SER A 199 58.31 14.38 -10.38
C SER A 199 57.58 14.57 -9.04
N GLU A 200 57.91 13.68 -8.10
CA GLU A 200 57.53 13.73 -6.69
C GLU A 200 58.01 15.06 -6.10
N ASP A 201 57.08 15.98 -5.83
CA ASP A 201 57.19 16.87 -4.68
C ASP A 201 55.84 17.54 -4.37
N HIS A 202 55.35 17.26 -3.15
CA HIS A 202 54.37 18.01 -2.36
C HIS A 202 53.01 18.35 -3.00
N HIS A 203 51.94 17.60 -2.70
CA HIS A 203 50.56 18.13 -2.48
C HIS A 203 49.62 17.03 -1.87
N PRO A 204 48.92 17.28 -0.73
CA PRO A 204 48.02 16.30 -0.08
C PRO A 204 46.66 16.07 -0.78
N ILE A 205 46.41 16.73 -1.91
CA ILE A 205 45.11 16.77 -2.60
C ILE A 205 44.85 15.50 -3.44
N ASN A 206 45.89 14.89 -4.04
CA ASN A 206 45.74 13.68 -4.88
C ASN A 206 45.37 12.42 -4.07
N TYR A 207 45.73 12.35 -2.79
CA TYR A 207 45.44 11.18 -1.95
C TYR A 207 43.94 11.01 -1.67
N HIS A 208 43.17 12.11 -1.68
CA HIS A 208 41.74 12.12 -1.37
C HIS A 208 40.86 11.71 -2.56
N ILE A 209 41.27 12.02 -3.79
CA ILE A 209 40.62 11.54 -5.02
C ILE A 209 40.86 10.02 -5.18
N GLN A 210 42.07 9.54 -4.86
CA GLN A 210 42.41 8.11 -4.88
C GLN A 210 41.56 7.30 -3.86
N ALA A 211 41.23 7.89 -2.70
CA ALA A 211 40.41 7.24 -1.67
C ALA A 211 38.94 7.06 -2.10
N MET A 212 38.39 8.00 -2.89
CA MET A 212 37.04 7.91 -3.43
C MET A 212 36.89 6.75 -4.44
N VAL A 213 37.89 6.51 -5.28
CA VAL A 213 37.88 5.43 -6.29
C VAL A 213 38.14 4.04 -5.67
N ASN A 214 39.06 3.94 -4.69
CA ASN A 214 39.42 2.67 -4.05
C ASN A 214 38.34 2.09 -3.13
N ILE A 215 37.50 2.92 -2.53
CA ILE A 215 36.34 2.47 -1.73
C ILE A 215 35.25 1.87 -2.65
N PHE A 216 35.06 2.44 -3.85
CA PHE A 216 34.07 1.96 -4.82
C PHE A 216 34.43 0.61 -5.47
N GLN A 217 35.72 0.29 -5.63
CA GLN A 217 36.15 -1.01 -6.19
C GLN A 217 36.14 -2.17 -5.18
N ARG A 218 36.24 -1.90 -3.86
CA ARG A 218 36.28 -2.94 -2.82
C ARG A 218 34.92 -3.55 -2.47
N LEU A 219 33.82 -2.85 -2.73
CA LEU A 219 32.46 -3.31 -2.38
C LEU A 219 31.80 -4.20 -3.47
N THR A 220 32.37 -4.30 -4.66
CA THR A 220 31.84 -5.09 -5.79
C THR A 220 32.49 -6.47 -5.97
N ARG A 221 33.46 -6.88 -5.13
CA ARG A 221 34.17 -8.17 -5.27
C ARG A 221 33.94 -9.22 -4.18
N ARG A 222 33.01 -9.02 -3.24
CA ARG A 222 32.65 -10.05 -2.25
C ARG A 222 31.20 -10.53 -2.39
N ARG A 223 30.88 -11.24 -3.48
CA ARG A 223 29.78 -12.25 -3.48
C ARG A 223 29.71 -13.19 -4.69
N ALA A 224 30.79 -13.37 -5.44
CA ALA A 224 30.82 -14.32 -6.57
C ALA A 224 32.00 -15.29 -6.46
N GLN A 225 31.94 -16.23 -5.52
CA GLN A 225 32.75 -17.45 -5.51
C GLN A 225 31.98 -18.60 -4.85
N SER A 226 31.28 -19.37 -5.67
CA SER A 226 30.96 -20.82 -5.54
C SER A 226 29.80 -21.09 -6.52
N SER A 227 29.78 -22.05 -7.43
CA SER A 227 30.66 -23.13 -7.83
C SER A 227 30.19 -23.56 -9.23
N SER A 228 31.09 -23.59 -10.21
CA SER A 228 30.79 -24.01 -11.59
C SER A 228 31.13 -25.50 -11.78
N SER A 229 30.16 -26.28 -12.22
CA SER A 229 30.40 -27.56 -12.91
C SER A 229 29.53 -27.60 -14.17
N SER A 230 30.17 -27.39 -15.32
CA SER A 230 29.65 -27.75 -16.66
C SER A 230 29.79 -29.28 -16.83
N PRO A 231 29.11 -29.96 -17.80
CA PRO A 231 29.34 -29.68 -19.22
C PRO A 231 28.18 -29.93 -20.22
N GLN A 232 28.34 -29.29 -21.37
CA GLN A 232 28.21 -29.80 -22.75
C GLN A 232 26.88 -29.78 -23.51
N ASP A 233 27.05 -29.26 -24.73
CA ASP A 233 26.18 -29.12 -25.90
C ASP A 233 25.51 -30.43 -26.37
N LEU A 234 24.41 -30.29 -27.13
CA LEU A 234 24.27 -30.82 -28.51
C LEU A 234 22.86 -30.58 -29.10
N ASP A 235 22.88 -29.93 -30.26
CA ASP A 235 22.15 -30.22 -31.51
C ASP A 235 20.62 -30.13 -31.69
N ALA A 236 20.33 -29.75 -32.93
CA ALA A 236 19.07 -29.36 -33.51
C ALA A 236 18.26 -30.54 -34.09
N ASP A 237 17.03 -30.19 -34.46
CA ASP A 237 16.36 -30.50 -35.74
C ASP A 237 15.09 -31.36 -35.76
N THR A 238 14.14 -30.86 -36.57
CA THR A 238 13.09 -31.55 -37.37
C THR A 238 11.69 -31.96 -36.82
N THR A 239 10.68 -31.27 -37.37
CA THR A 239 9.42 -31.73 -38.02
C THR A 239 8.29 -32.45 -37.24
N GLY A 240 7.07 -31.86 -37.28
CA GLY A 240 5.78 -32.39 -36.74
C GLY A 240 5.08 -33.45 -37.62
N PRO A 241 3.72 -33.53 -37.76
CA PRO A 241 2.57 -33.03 -36.97
C PRO A 241 1.49 -34.13 -36.64
N ASN A 242 0.53 -33.88 -35.72
CA ASN A 242 -0.92 -34.16 -35.85
C ASN A 242 -1.70 -34.31 -34.52
N SER A 243 -2.76 -33.50 -34.43
CA SER A 243 -4.15 -33.82 -34.01
C SER A 243 -4.58 -33.97 -32.54
N ALA A 244 -5.38 -32.97 -32.15
CA ALA A 244 -6.73 -33.07 -31.57
C ALA A 244 -6.95 -33.04 -30.03
N ALA A 245 -7.31 -31.82 -29.58
CA ALA A 245 -8.47 -31.44 -28.75
C ALA A 245 -8.62 -31.91 -27.28
N SER A 246 -8.56 -30.94 -26.35
CA SER A 246 -9.62 -30.70 -25.32
C SER A 246 -9.44 -29.36 -24.55
N HIS A 247 -10.46 -28.50 -24.72
CA HIS A 247 -11.09 -27.45 -23.87
C HIS A 247 -10.37 -26.42 -22.96
N PRO A 248 -11.04 -25.26 -22.73
CA PRO A 248 -10.39 -23.98 -22.39
C PRO A 248 -10.85 -23.36 -21.06
N HIS A 249 -9.92 -23.05 -20.15
CA HIS A 249 -10.07 -21.93 -19.21
C HIS A 249 -8.70 -21.28 -19.04
N GLY A 250 -8.39 -20.40 -19.99
CA GLY A 250 -7.17 -19.62 -20.03
C GLY A 250 -7.51 -18.16 -20.22
N ILE A 251 -7.13 -17.37 -19.22
CA ILE A 251 -6.96 -15.91 -19.20
C ILE A 251 -6.97 -15.29 -20.60
N HIS A 252 -7.95 -14.43 -20.86
CA HIS A 252 -8.05 -13.62 -22.07
C HIS A 252 -6.82 -12.71 -22.18
N ARG A 253 -5.76 -13.15 -22.87
CA ARG A 253 -4.74 -12.25 -23.42
C ARG A 253 -5.34 -11.53 -24.62
N THR A 254 -5.70 -10.26 -24.45
CA THR A 254 -5.91 -9.37 -25.60
C THR A 254 -4.56 -9.11 -26.27
N VAL A 255 -4.23 -9.90 -27.30
CA VAL A 255 -3.13 -9.58 -28.20
C VAL A 255 -3.65 -8.55 -29.20
N SER A 256 -3.40 -7.27 -28.92
CA SER A 256 -3.47 -6.25 -29.97
C SER A 256 -2.32 -6.50 -30.94
N THR A 257 -2.65 -6.85 -32.18
CA THR A 257 -1.71 -6.84 -33.30
C THR A 257 -1.39 -5.39 -33.66
N SER A 258 -0.43 -4.79 -32.95
CA SER A 258 0.33 -3.66 -33.47
C SER A 258 1.80 -3.88 -33.14
N SER A 259 2.61 -3.87 -34.20
CA SER A 259 4.06 -4.03 -34.18
C SER A 259 4.70 -2.88 -33.41
N GLY A 260 4.94 -3.09 -32.12
CA GLY A 260 5.72 -2.20 -31.27
C GLY A 260 6.22 -2.98 -30.06
N ARG A 261 7.54 -3.24 -30.02
CA ARG A 261 8.21 -3.90 -28.89
C ARG A 261 7.99 -3.07 -27.61
N ARG A 262 7.02 -3.43 -26.78
CA ARG A 262 6.85 -2.85 -25.44
C ARG A 262 7.72 -3.62 -24.46
N SER A 263 8.77 -2.96 -24.00
CA SER A 263 9.48 -3.28 -22.76
C SER A 263 8.45 -3.30 -21.63
N TRP A 264 8.30 -4.44 -20.94
CA TRP A 264 7.60 -4.49 -19.66
C TRP A 264 8.44 -3.68 -18.66
N ARG A 265 8.00 -2.46 -18.34
CA ARG A 265 8.50 -1.73 -17.17
C ARG A 265 7.72 -2.26 -15.97
N TYR A 266 8.41 -2.73 -14.94
CA TYR A 266 7.80 -2.89 -13.62
C TYR A 266 7.48 -1.49 -13.12
N GLU A 267 6.21 -1.08 -13.21
CA GLU A 267 5.72 0.16 -12.61
C GLU A 267 5.53 -0.14 -11.12
N GLU A 268 6.25 0.55 -10.23
CA GLU A 268 6.06 0.40 -8.79
C GLU A 268 4.59 0.76 -8.44
N PRO A 269 3.90 -0.03 -7.60
CA PRO A 269 2.51 0.22 -7.29
C PRO A 269 2.36 1.58 -6.60
N SER A 270 1.45 2.42 -7.09
CA SER A 270 1.16 3.72 -6.49
C SER A 270 0.79 3.55 -5.01
N PRO A 271 1.30 4.43 -4.10
CA PRO A 271 1.00 4.33 -2.69
C PRO A 271 -0.51 4.53 -2.44
N ARG A 272 -1.03 3.77 -1.47
CA ARG A 272 -2.46 3.74 -1.14
C ARG A 272 -2.67 4.39 0.21
N HIS A 273 -2.65 5.72 0.20
CA HIS A 273 -2.73 6.53 1.41
C HIS A 273 -4.10 6.39 2.07
N LEU A 274 -4.12 5.86 3.30
CA LEU A 274 -5.33 5.69 4.09
C LEU A 274 -5.22 6.50 5.38
N ILE A 275 -6.08 7.50 5.53
CA ILE A 275 -6.13 8.32 6.74
C ILE A 275 -7.21 7.73 7.66
N LEU A 276 -6.79 7.29 8.84
CA LEU A 276 -7.67 6.88 9.93
C LEU A 276 -7.85 8.03 10.92
N ILE A 277 -9.08 8.38 11.23
CA ILE A 277 -9.39 9.48 12.17
C ILE A 277 -10.44 9.02 13.18
N SER A 278 -10.15 9.14 14.46
CA SER A 278 -11.12 8.90 15.55
C SER A 278 -11.01 10.00 16.61
N ASP A 279 -11.95 10.03 17.54
CA ASP A 279 -11.93 10.89 18.72
C ASP A 279 -11.25 10.25 19.94
N THR A 280 -10.49 9.18 19.72
CA THR A 280 -9.63 8.56 20.72
C THR A 280 -8.19 9.09 20.60
N ALA A 281 -7.39 8.96 21.67
CA ALA A 281 -5.96 9.32 21.64
C ALA A 281 -5.10 8.19 21.06
N GLN A 282 -5.51 6.95 21.30
CA GLN A 282 -4.96 5.73 20.73
C GLN A 282 -6.08 4.99 20.01
N PHE A 283 -5.75 4.43 18.85
CA PHE A 283 -6.69 3.66 18.05
C PHE A 283 -6.39 2.17 18.16
N ASP A 284 -7.41 1.36 17.85
CA ASP A 284 -7.27 -0.09 17.74
C ASP A 284 -6.13 -0.46 16.77
N THR A 285 -5.02 -0.93 17.33
CA THR A 285 -3.82 -1.30 16.58
C THR A 285 -4.08 -2.49 15.66
N HIS A 286 -5.02 -3.38 16.01
CA HIS A 286 -5.37 -4.52 15.17
C HIS A 286 -6.00 -4.06 13.86
N ILE A 287 -6.87 -3.04 13.87
CA ILE A 287 -7.46 -2.46 12.65
C ILE A 287 -6.38 -1.79 11.79
N VAL A 288 -5.47 -1.03 12.42
CA VAL A 288 -4.34 -0.39 11.72
C VAL A 288 -3.50 -1.43 11.00
N HIS A 289 -3.06 -2.48 11.71
CA HIS A 289 -2.26 -3.55 11.14
C HIS A 289 -3.01 -4.32 10.05
N ARG A 290 -4.32 -4.54 10.20
CA ARG A 290 -5.13 -5.22 9.19
C ARG A 290 -5.17 -4.43 7.88
N PHE A 291 -5.31 -3.11 7.93
CA PHE A 291 -5.20 -2.27 6.72
C PHE A 291 -3.77 -2.26 6.15
N GLN A 292 -2.74 -2.19 6.99
CA GLN A 292 -1.35 -2.25 6.52
C GLN A 292 -1.04 -3.57 5.80
N ALA A 293 -1.54 -4.69 6.33
CA ALA A 293 -1.36 -6.02 5.75
C ALA A 293 -2.09 -6.17 4.40
N GLU A 294 -3.19 -5.44 4.19
CA GLU A 294 -3.86 -5.30 2.89
C GLU A 294 -3.10 -4.37 1.90
N GLY A 295 -1.98 -3.80 2.33
CA GLY A 295 -1.09 -2.96 1.51
C GLY A 295 -1.50 -1.49 1.44
N PHE A 296 -2.23 -0.99 2.45
CA PHE A 296 -2.50 0.44 2.62
C PHE A 296 -1.38 1.13 3.42
N GLN A 297 -1.04 2.36 3.03
CA GLN A 297 -0.18 3.23 3.83
C GLN A 297 -1.05 3.98 4.83
N VAL A 298 -1.15 3.45 6.04
CA VAL A 298 -2.10 3.91 7.05
C VAL A 298 -1.46 5.00 7.93
N ILE A 299 -2.14 6.14 8.05
CA ILE A 299 -1.80 7.21 8.98
C ILE A 299 -2.98 7.40 9.93
N TYR A 300 -2.73 7.23 11.23
CA TYR A 300 -3.72 7.53 12.26
C TYR A 300 -3.58 8.97 12.76
N ILE A 301 -4.72 9.66 12.87
CA ILE A 301 -4.83 11.04 13.35
C ILE A 301 -5.84 11.07 14.50
N PRO A 302 -5.39 11.25 15.75
CA PRO A 302 -6.29 11.43 16.88
C PRO A 302 -6.92 12.84 16.83
N PHE A 303 -8.24 12.91 16.96
CA PHE A 303 -9.00 14.16 16.95
C PHE A 303 -10.00 14.22 18.11
N LEU A 304 -9.51 14.61 19.30
CA LEU A 304 -10.33 14.72 20.51
C LEU A 304 -11.42 15.82 20.43
N GLY A 305 -11.22 16.79 19.53
CA GLY A 305 -12.09 17.96 19.40
C GLY A 305 -12.02 18.89 20.62
N SER A 306 -12.63 20.06 20.46
CA SER A 306 -12.77 21.07 21.52
C SER A 306 -14.21 21.20 22.02
N GLY A 307 -15.15 20.45 21.41
CA GLY A 307 -16.57 20.50 21.71
C GLY A 307 -17.34 21.53 20.88
N ASP A 308 -16.65 22.51 20.30
CA ASP A 308 -17.20 23.53 19.39
C ASP A 308 -17.20 23.00 17.95
N GLU A 309 -18.38 22.81 17.36
CA GLU A 309 -18.54 22.20 16.02
C GLU A 309 -17.85 23.01 14.91
N ASP A 310 -17.94 24.34 14.92
CA ASP A 310 -17.38 25.20 13.87
C ASP A 310 -15.85 25.21 13.94
N LYS A 311 -15.31 25.33 15.17
CA LYS A 311 -13.88 25.28 15.41
C LYS A 311 -13.32 23.91 15.06
N ASP A 312 -13.96 22.84 15.52
CA ASP A 312 -13.57 21.45 15.27
C ASP A 312 -13.58 21.15 13.77
N THR A 313 -14.63 21.59 13.06
CA THR A 313 -14.75 21.48 11.61
C THR A 313 -13.57 22.14 10.88
N LYS A 314 -13.20 23.35 11.29
CA LYS A 314 -12.09 24.10 10.69
C LYS A 314 -10.73 23.42 10.94
N VAL A 315 -10.49 22.96 12.17
CA VAL A 315 -9.26 22.27 12.53
C VAL A 315 -9.13 20.96 11.75
N LEU A 316 -10.19 20.15 11.74
CA LEU A 316 -10.20 18.86 11.05
C LEU A 316 -9.99 19.03 9.54
N LYS A 317 -10.63 20.03 8.93
CA LYS A 317 -10.43 20.36 7.52
C LYS A 317 -8.97 20.73 7.22
N ASN A 318 -8.33 21.53 8.08
CA ASN A 318 -6.92 21.90 7.89
C ASN A 318 -6.00 20.68 7.97
N ILE A 319 -6.22 19.79 8.94
CA ILE A 319 -5.42 18.57 9.10
C ILE A 319 -5.51 17.67 7.86
N VAL A 320 -6.71 17.50 7.28
CA VAL A 320 -6.88 16.71 6.05
C VAL A 320 -6.18 17.38 4.86
N HIS A 321 -6.27 18.71 4.73
CA HIS A 321 -5.57 19.44 3.67
C HIS A 321 -4.04 19.36 3.80
N GLU A 322 -3.49 19.42 5.02
CA GLU A 322 -2.06 19.23 5.24
C GLU A 322 -1.58 17.86 4.73
N LYS A 323 -2.41 16.82 4.92
CA LYS A 323 -2.11 15.46 4.43
C LYS A 323 -2.33 15.30 2.93
N GLU A 324 -3.28 16.02 2.38
CA GLU A 324 -3.50 16.10 0.93
C GLU A 324 -2.32 16.79 0.22
N ASP A 325 -1.78 17.86 0.81
CA ASP A 325 -0.63 18.61 0.26
C ASP A 325 0.67 17.76 0.25
N GLU A 326 0.73 16.68 1.02
CA GLU A 326 1.83 15.71 1.01
C GLU A 326 1.79 14.74 -0.20
N LEU A 327 0.67 14.68 -0.95
CA LEU A 327 0.46 13.73 -2.04
C LEU A 327 1.17 14.11 -3.34
N GLU A 328 1.59 13.10 -4.11
CA GLU A 328 2.17 13.33 -5.44
C GLU A 328 1.11 13.51 -6.54
N ASN A 329 1.50 14.08 -7.68
CA ASN A 329 0.61 14.24 -8.83
C ASN A 329 0.10 12.87 -9.32
N GLY A 330 -1.22 12.67 -9.23
CA GLY A 330 -1.89 11.43 -9.61
C GLY A 330 -2.13 10.47 -8.43
N GLU A 331 -1.55 10.76 -7.26
CA GLU A 331 -1.88 10.04 -6.04
C GLU A 331 -3.27 10.42 -5.53
N ARG A 332 -3.81 9.50 -4.73
CA ARG A 332 -5.12 9.61 -4.13
C ARG A 332 -5.05 9.06 -2.73
N TYR A 333 -6.02 9.47 -1.92
CA TYR A 333 -6.16 9.00 -0.56
C TYR A 333 -7.61 8.64 -0.27
N ALA A 334 -7.81 7.84 0.77
CA ALA A 334 -9.11 7.56 1.34
C ALA A 334 -9.10 7.92 2.82
N ILE A 335 -10.28 8.23 3.34
CA ILE A 335 -10.48 8.51 4.77
C ILE A 335 -11.41 7.43 5.33
N VAL A 336 -11.00 6.83 6.44
CA VAL A 336 -11.85 6.03 7.31
C VAL A 336 -11.95 6.78 8.63
N ALA A 337 -13.14 7.27 8.95
CA ALA A 337 -13.37 8.11 10.12
C ALA A 337 -14.39 7.48 11.07
N TYR A 338 -14.17 7.69 12.36
CA TYR A 338 -14.96 7.16 13.46
C TYR A 338 -15.56 8.30 14.29
N HIS A 339 -16.73 8.06 14.89
CA HIS A 339 -17.40 8.97 15.85
C HIS A 339 -17.55 10.43 15.36
N ARG A 340 -17.22 11.41 16.22
CA ARG A 340 -17.37 12.84 15.96
C ARG A 340 -16.60 13.30 14.70
N PRO A 341 -15.32 12.93 14.47
CA PRO A 341 -14.65 13.23 13.21
C PRO A 341 -15.41 12.74 11.98
N ALA A 342 -16.03 11.55 12.06
CA ALA A 342 -16.82 11.00 10.97
C ALA A 342 -18.04 11.88 10.63
N TYR A 343 -18.72 12.41 11.66
CA TYR A 343 -19.82 13.36 11.49
C TYR A 343 -19.34 14.66 10.81
N LEU A 344 -18.27 15.26 11.31
CA LEU A 344 -17.74 16.54 10.81
C LEU A 344 -17.30 16.44 9.35
N LEU A 345 -16.59 15.36 8.98
CA LEU A 345 -16.14 15.13 7.60
C LEU A 345 -17.31 14.88 6.65
N LEU A 346 -18.32 14.14 7.10
CA LEU A 346 -19.52 13.91 6.32
C LEU A 346 -20.30 15.22 6.10
N ALA A 347 -20.44 16.06 7.13
CA ALA A 347 -21.09 17.36 7.05
C ALA A 347 -20.33 18.34 6.14
N LEU A 348 -19.00 18.40 6.24
CA LEU A 348 -18.13 19.16 5.35
C LEU A 348 -18.35 18.78 3.88
N HIS A 349 -18.39 17.47 3.59
CA HIS A 349 -18.62 16.98 2.25
C HIS A 349 -19.99 17.41 1.69
N HIS A 350 -21.03 17.42 2.52
CA HIS A 350 -22.42 17.71 2.12
C HIS A 350 -22.83 19.18 2.27
N THR A 351 -21.90 20.07 2.59
CA THR A 351 -22.18 21.51 2.68
C THR A 351 -22.71 22.04 1.34
N ILE A 352 -23.96 22.53 1.35
CA ILE A 352 -24.73 22.96 0.16
C ILE A 352 -24.17 24.25 -0.47
N ALA A 353 -23.40 25.03 0.30
CA ALA A 353 -22.90 26.34 -0.10
C ALA A 353 -21.79 26.29 -1.17
N SER A 354 -21.16 25.14 -1.42
CA SER A 354 -20.13 24.99 -2.44
C SER A 354 -20.40 23.79 -3.34
N ASN A 355 -20.22 23.96 -4.66
CA ASN A 355 -20.26 22.85 -5.63
C ASN A 355 -18.90 22.14 -5.77
N THR A 356 -17.84 22.61 -5.10
CA THR A 356 -16.53 21.96 -5.13
C THR A 356 -16.45 20.85 -4.08
N ASN A 357 -15.70 19.80 -4.41
CA ASN A 357 -15.32 18.79 -3.41
C ASN A 357 -14.37 19.47 -2.41
N PRO A 358 -14.69 19.48 -1.10
CA PRO A 358 -13.80 20.07 -0.09
C PRO A 358 -12.48 19.32 0.05
N PHE A 359 -12.38 18.09 -0.47
CA PHE A 359 -11.21 17.22 -0.39
C PHE A 359 -10.85 16.73 -1.80
N PRO A 360 -10.09 17.51 -2.59
CA PRO A 360 -9.53 17.03 -3.85
C PRO A 360 -8.71 15.74 -3.63
N HIS A 361 -8.52 14.94 -4.68
CA HIS A 361 -7.83 13.62 -4.62
C HIS A 361 -8.44 12.52 -3.73
N LEU A 362 -9.45 12.84 -2.91
CA LEU A 362 -10.19 11.85 -2.12
C LEU A 362 -10.87 10.83 -3.05
N CYS A 363 -10.62 9.54 -2.82
CA CYS A 363 -11.17 8.45 -3.64
C CYS A 363 -12.22 7.59 -2.91
N ALA A 364 -12.29 7.67 -1.58
CA ALA A 364 -13.32 7.03 -0.76
C ALA A 364 -13.44 7.73 0.61
N LEU A 365 -14.67 7.80 1.13
CA LEU A 365 -14.95 8.23 2.50
C LEU A 365 -15.78 7.15 3.20
N ILE A 366 -15.23 6.55 4.26
CA ILE A 366 -15.93 5.56 5.08
C ILE A 366 -16.12 6.17 6.46
N THR A 367 -17.36 6.18 6.95
CA THR A 367 -17.70 6.74 8.25
C THR A 367 -18.37 5.69 9.11
N TYR A 368 -17.87 5.55 10.33
CA TYR A 368 -18.43 4.72 11.38
C TYR A 368 -19.08 5.63 12.41
N TYR A 369 -20.36 5.38 12.71
CA TYR A 369 -21.17 6.11 13.69
C TYR A 369 -21.00 7.64 13.64
N PRO A 370 -21.24 8.29 12.47
CA PRO A 370 -21.10 9.73 12.32
C PRO A 370 -22.28 10.48 12.97
N LEU A 371 -22.21 10.69 14.28
CA LEU A 371 -23.25 11.33 15.09
C LEU A 371 -22.77 12.67 15.66
N SER A 372 -23.70 13.62 15.83
CA SER A 372 -23.40 14.95 16.37
C SER A 372 -23.10 14.93 17.88
N SER A 373 -23.63 13.94 18.61
CA SER A 373 -23.31 13.69 20.02
C SER A 373 -23.34 12.20 20.36
N THR A 374 -22.47 11.79 21.29
CA THR A 374 -22.29 10.40 21.74
C THR A 374 -23.53 9.82 22.45
N ASP A 375 -24.38 10.68 23.04
CA ASP A 375 -25.55 10.31 23.85
C ASP A 375 -26.82 9.92 23.07
N GLN A 376 -26.84 9.95 21.74
CA GLN A 376 -28.09 9.82 20.97
C GLN A 376 -28.67 8.40 20.82
N PHE A 377 -28.10 7.37 21.47
CA PHE A 377 -28.69 6.03 21.45
C PHE A 377 -29.87 5.82 22.40
N THR A 378 -30.38 6.85 23.10
CA THR A 378 -31.69 6.74 23.79
C THR A 378 -32.83 6.75 22.77
N TYR A 379 -33.09 5.59 22.17
CA TYR A 379 -34.24 5.32 21.34
C TYR A 379 -35.53 5.47 22.18
N ARG A 380 -36.26 6.58 22.01
CA ARG A 380 -37.70 6.61 22.35
C ARG A 380 -38.45 5.99 21.19
N GLY A 381 -38.92 4.76 21.39
CA GLY A 381 -39.84 4.10 20.46
C GLY A 381 -41.01 5.02 20.16
N LYS A 382 -41.07 5.51 18.92
CA LYS A 382 -42.32 5.95 18.32
C LYS A 382 -42.76 4.81 17.41
N GLU A 383 -43.87 4.20 17.83
CA GLU A 383 -44.62 3.19 17.12
C GLU A 383 -45.01 3.72 15.73
N ASP A 384 -45.12 2.78 14.78
CA ASP A 384 -45.68 2.91 13.44
C ASP A 384 -44.86 3.64 12.38
N CYS A 385 -43.87 2.93 11.81
CA CYS A 385 -43.45 3.13 10.42
C CYS A 385 -43.06 1.79 9.80
N SER A 386 -43.84 1.34 8.81
CA SER A 386 -43.57 0.11 8.05
C SER A 386 -42.21 0.19 7.32
N PRO A 387 -41.38 -0.87 7.35
CA PRO A 387 -40.07 -0.85 6.71
C PRO A 387 -40.21 -0.87 5.17
N PRO A 388 -39.59 0.04 4.40
CA PRO A 388 -39.47 -0.12 2.97
C PRO A 388 -38.41 -1.18 2.62
N GLY A 389 -38.66 -1.88 1.51
CA GLY A 389 -37.90 -3.02 1.01
C GLY A 389 -36.40 -2.78 0.88
N CYS A 390 -35.64 -3.84 1.11
CA CYS A 390 -34.19 -3.89 0.98
C CYS A 390 -33.74 -3.36 -0.40
N SER A 391 -32.90 -2.32 -0.44
CA SER A 391 -32.28 -1.88 -1.70
C SER A 391 -31.22 -2.87 -2.14
N ASP A 392 -31.24 -3.21 -3.42
CA ASP A 392 -30.45 -4.26 -4.08
C ASP A 392 -28.97 -4.30 -3.72
N THR A 393 -28.52 -5.47 -3.28
CA THR A 393 -27.10 -5.86 -3.18
C THR A 393 -26.43 -6.06 -4.54
N GLY A 394 -27.20 -6.01 -5.65
CA GLY A 394 -26.73 -6.25 -7.01
C GLY A 394 -25.62 -5.30 -7.51
N SER A 395 -25.45 -4.13 -6.90
CA SER A 395 -24.36 -3.19 -7.22
C SER A 395 -23.01 -3.56 -6.59
N ILE A 396 -22.95 -4.58 -5.72
CA ILE A 396 -21.70 -4.99 -5.05
C ILE A 396 -20.80 -5.81 -5.98
N PHE A 397 -21.40 -6.56 -6.92
CA PHE A 397 -20.71 -7.55 -7.77
C PHE A 397 -20.80 -7.26 -9.29
N GLY A 398 -21.42 -6.14 -9.69
CA GLY A 398 -21.51 -5.76 -11.10
C GLY A 398 -20.18 -5.26 -11.67
N PRO A 399 -19.89 -5.47 -12.97
CA PRO A 399 -18.73 -4.88 -13.62
C PRO A 399 -18.83 -3.36 -13.49
N ALA A 400 -17.78 -2.76 -12.91
CA ALA A 400 -17.74 -1.35 -12.55
C ALA A 400 -18.20 -0.48 -13.72
N ALA A 401 -19.41 0.08 -13.62
CA ALA A 401 -19.77 1.21 -14.45
C ALA A 401 -18.72 2.29 -14.18
N LYS A 402 -18.21 2.93 -15.25
CA LYS A 402 -17.26 4.04 -15.25
C LYS A 402 -17.87 5.28 -14.57
N SER A 403 -18.20 5.15 -13.29
CA SER A 403 -18.86 6.16 -12.50
C SER A 403 -17.78 6.97 -11.78
N THR A 404 -17.76 8.28 -12.05
CA THR A 404 -16.88 9.29 -11.45
C THR A 404 -17.36 9.78 -10.08
N TYR A 405 -18.28 9.06 -9.43
CA TYR A 405 -18.83 9.45 -8.13
C TYR A 405 -17.88 9.05 -7.00
N LEU A 406 -17.63 9.95 -6.05
CA LEU A 406 -16.97 9.61 -4.79
C LEU A 406 -17.86 8.61 -4.04
N PRO A 407 -17.39 7.39 -3.74
CA PRO A 407 -18.10 6.45 -2.91
C PRO A 407 -18.01 6.87 -1.44
N ILE A 408 -19.17 7.02 -0.81
CA ILE A 408 -19.28 7.32 0.62
C ILE A 408 -20.02 6.16 1.29
N GLN A 409 -19.41 5.53 2.30
CA GLN A 409 -20.05 4.49 3.11
C GLN A 409 -20.27 4.99 4.53
N ILE A 410 -21.44 4.70 5.09
CA ILE A 410 -21.85 5.11 6.43
C ILE A 410 -22.31 3.86 7.19
N HIS A 411 -21.70 3.56 8.33
CA HIS A 411 -21.96 2.39 9.15
C HIS A 411 -22.56 2.79 10.50
N ILE A 412 -23.76 2.29 10.82
CA ILE A 412 -24.52 2.70 12.00
C ILE A 412 -24.98 1.47 12.80
N PRO A 413 -24.74 1.42 14.13
CA PRO A 413 -25.27 0.37 14.97
C PRO A 413 -26.78 0.53 15.21
N GLY A 414 -27.46 -0.57 15.51
CA GLY A 414 -28.89 -0.59 15.81
C GLY A 414 -29.79 -0.78 14.59
N PRO A 415 -31.12 -0.65 14.76
CA PRO A 415 -32.10 -0.89 13.71
C PRO A 415 -31.97 0.12 12.56
N ARG A 416 -32.63 -0.15 11.43
CA ARG A 416 -32.68 0.80 10.31
C ARG A 416 -33.24 2.14 10.78
N VAL A 417 -32.38 3.17 10.82
CA VAL A 417 -32.78 4.54 11.14
C VAL A 417 -33.04 5.31 9.85
N GLN A 418 -34.11 6.11 9.81
CA GLN A 418 -34.31 7.03 8.70
C GLN A 418 -33.19 8.09 8.71
N PRO A 419 -32.42 8.25 7.61
CA PRO A 419 -31.28 9.14 7.60
C PRO A 419 -31.58 10.63 7.89
N CYS A 420 -32.79 11.09 7.57
CA CYS A 420 -33.24 12.45 7.90
C CYS A 420 -33.39 12.69 9.41
N ALA A 421 -33.51 11.63 10.22
CA ALA A 421 -33.54 11.70 11.67
C ALA A 421 -32.12 11.83 12.27
N LEU A 422 -31.10 11.34 11.57
CA LEU A 422 -29.70 11.39 12.03
C LEU A 422 -28.95 12.62 11.52
N TRP A 423 -29.23 13.05 10.29
CA TRP A 423 -28.56 14.19 9.67
C TRP A 423 -29.59 15.14 9.07
N PRO A 424 -30.02 16.17 9.83
CA PRO A 424 -31.01 17.15 9.36
C PRO A 424 -30.61 17.86 8.06
N TRP A 425 -29.31 17.91 7.77
CA TRP A 425 -28.75 18.48 6.55
C TRP A 425 -28.70 17.50 5.36
N MET A 426 -28.88 16.19 5.56
CA MET A 426 -29.00 15.19 4.47
C MET A 426 -30.46 15.02 4.05
N LYS A 427 -30.84 15.59 2.92
CA LYS A 427 -32.11 15.26 2.26
C LYS A 427 -31.96 13.95 1.48
N LEU A 428 -32.19 12.82 2.14
CA LEU A 428 -32.19 11.49 1.50
C LEU A 428 -33.61 11.13 1.03
N SER A 429 -33.80 10.99 -0.29
CA SER A 429 -35.02 10.41 -0.86
C SER A 429 -34.99 8.89 -0.67
N ALA A 430 -36.12 8.29 -0.27
CA ALA A 430 -36.24 6.88 0.07
C ALA A 430 -36.26 5.92 -1.15
N THR A 431 -36.21 6.46 -2.37
CA THR A 431 -36.18 5.69 -3.62
C THR A 431 -34.79 5.76 -4.23
N GLU A 432 -34.08 4.62 -4.23
CA GLU A 432 -32.86 4.33 -4.99
C GLU A 432 -31.84 5.46 -5.13
N GLY A 433 -30.86 5.48 -4.21
CA GLY A 433 -29.53 6.06 -4.45
C GLY A 433 -29.54 7.47 -5.05
N ASP A 434 -30.28 8.40 -4.45
CA ASP A 434 -30.44 9.70 -5.08
C ASP A 434 -29.27 10.65 -4.81
N VAL A 435 -28.84 11.24 -5.91
CA VAL A 435 -27.80 12.24 -6.07
C VAL A 435 -28.30 13.51 -5.42
N THR A 436 -27.69 13.97 -4.32
CA THR A 436 -28.03 15.31 -3.81
C THR A 436 -27.82 16.31 -4.94
N TYR A 437 -28.89 17.00 -5.38
CA TYR A 437 -29.06 17.77 -6.63
C TYR A 437 -27.96 18.79 -7.02
N LYS A 438 -26.88 18.94 -6.25
CA LYS A 438 -25.74 19.85 -6.51
C LYS A 438 -24.36 19.18 -6.49
N LYS A 439 -24.19 17.99 -5.90
CA LYS A 439 -22.91 17.26 -5.86
C LYS A 439 -23.10 15.82 -6.36
N LYS A 440 -22.19 15.41 -7.24
CA LYS A 440 -22.13 14.09 -7.87
C LYS A 440 -21.45 13.09 -6.92
N HIS A 441 -22.16 12.58 -5.92
CA HIS A 441 -21.66 11.53 -5.02
C HIS A 441 -22.77 10.56 -4.62
N ARG A 442 -22.39 9.35 -4.19
CA ARG A 442 -23.34 8.30 -3.79
C ARG A 442 -23.01 7.84 -2.37
N CYS A 443 -23.98 7.98 -1.48
CA CYS A 443 -23.90 7.50 -0.09
C CYS A 443 -24.55 6.13 0.04
N TYR A 444 -23.86 5.21 0.71
CA TYR A 444 -24.35 3.89 1.08
C TYR A 444 -24.44 3.81 2.59
N VAL A 445 -25.66 3.67 3.12
CA VAL A 445 -25.91 3.57 4.56
C VAL A 445 -26.14 2.11 4.92
N TYR A 446 -25.31 1.59 5.83
CA TYR A 446 -25.39 0.26 6.38
C TYR A 446 -25.78 0.32 7.85
N THR A 447 -26.75 -0.50 8.24
CA THR A 447 -27.24 -0.60 9.62
C THR A 447 -27.02 -2.01 10.13
N TYR A 448 -26.71 -2.12 11.43
CA TYR A 448 -26.27 -3.34 12.09
C TYR A 448 -27.17 -3.61 13.31
N PRO A 449 -28.32 -4.29 13.11
CA PRO A 449 -29.23 -4.62 14.19
C PRO A 449 -28.54 -5.48 15.26
N GLY A 450 -28.84 -5.24 16.53
CA GLY A 450 -28.21 -5.93 17.66
C GLY A 450 -26.87 -5.34 18.10
N SER A 451 -26.22 -4.56 17.24
CA SER A 451 -24.92 -3.97 17.55
C SER A 451 -24.98 -2.64 18.28
N ARG A 452 -23.92 -2.36 19.04
CA ARG A 452 -23.73 -1.10 19.79
C ARG A 452 -22.68 -0.21 19.14
N THR A 453 -22.65 1.05 19.54
CA THR A 453 -21.53 1.95 19.20
C THR A 453 -20.23 1.35 19.68
N GLY A 454 -19.19 1.46 18.85
CA GLY A 454 -17.92 0.80 19.10
C GLY A 454 -17.82 -0.60 18.50
N PHE A 455 -18.87 -1.19 17.90
CA PHE A 455 -18.74 -2.54 17.30
C PHE A 455 -17.62 -2.67 16.25
N ALA A 456 -17.20 -1.55 15.65
CA ALA A 456 -16.16 -1.50 14.62
C ALA A 456 -14.77 -1.12 15.18
N GLU A 457 -14.60 -1.07 16.51
CA GLU A 457 -13.36 -0.78 17.24
C GLU A 457 -13.26 -1.74 18.45
N ARG A 458 -12.08 -2.31 18.74
CA ARG A 458 -11.87 -2.95 20.05
C ARG A 458 -11.47 -1.88 21.06
N GLU A 459 -12.18 -1.82 22.20
CA GLU A 459 -11.74 -0.99 23.31
C GLU A 459 -10.34 -1.46 23.75
N ILE A 460 -9.38 -0.53 23.77
CA ILE A 460 -8.10 -0.76 24.45
C ILE A 460 -8.46 -0.79 25.93
N ALA A 461 -8.59 -1.99 26.49
CA ALA A 461 -8.75 -2.13 27.93
C ALA A 461 -7.56 -1.42 28.58
N GLU A 462 -7.82 -0.28 29.25
CA GLU A 462 -6.90 0.16 30.28
C GLU A 462 -6.80 -1.03 31.23
N GLU A 463 -5.61 -1.61 31.40
CA GLU A 463 -5.33 -2.67 32.37
C GLU A 463 -5.63 -2.12 33.78
N LYS A 464 -6.91 -2.02 34.14
CA LYS A 464 -7.34 -1.90 35.52
C LYS A 464 -7.37 -3.31 36.04
N GLU A 465 -6.31 -3.67 36.75
CA GLU A 465 -6.22 -4.90 37.54
C GLU A 465 -7.56 -5.13 38.28
N GLY A 466 -8.34 -6.12 37.82
CA GLY A 466 -9.47 -6.67 38.58
C GLY A 466 -10.88 -6.47 38.05
N GLU A 467 -11.13 -5.88 36.88
CA GLU A 467 -12.47 -5.87 36.27
C GLU A 467 -12.59 -6.89 35.13
N VAL A 468 -13.64 -7.72 35.25
CA VAL A 468 -13.97 -8.91 34.47
C VAL A 468 -14.11 -8.60 32.98
N ASP A 469 -13.62 -9.51 32.13
CA ASP A 469 -13.80 -9.57 30.68
C ASP A 469 -15.10 -8.89 30.24
N VAL A 470 -14.99 -7.78 29.50
CA VAL A 470 -16.14 -7.24 28.76
C VAL A 470 -16.40 -8.25 27.64
N ASP A 471 -17.28 -9.22 27.92
CA ASP A 471 -17.78 -10.17 26.92
C ASP A 471 -18.26 -9.38 25.70
N LEU A 472 -17.44 -9.36 24.64
CA LEU A 472 -17.81 -8.77 23.37
C LEU A 472 -19.09 -9.46 22.92
N ASN A 473 -20.16 -8.67 22.71
CA ASN A 473 -21.42 -9.20 22.23
C ASN A 473 -21.18 -9.95 20.90
N PRO A 474 -21.58 -11.23 20.77
CA PRO A 474 -21.39 -11.99 19.52
C PRO A 474 -21.95 -11.28 18.28
N ASP A 475 -23.02 -10.50 18.46
CA ASP A 475 -23.61 -9.69 17.38
C ASP A 475 -22.67 -8.56 16.92
N ASP A 476 -21.86 -7.99 17.83
CA ASP A 476 -20.88 -6.96 17.49
C ASP A 476 -19.72 -7.55 16.67
N GLU A 477 -19.27 -8.77 16.96
CA GLU A 477 -18.23 -9.44 16.16
C GLU A 477 -18.70 -9.66 14.71
N ILE A 478 -19.93 -10.19 14.53
CA ILE A 478 -20.50 -10.44 13.20
C ILE A 478 -20.65 -9.12 12.42
N SER A 479 -21.19 -8.09 13.08
CA SER A 479 -21.36 -6.77 12.47
C SER A 479 -20.03 -6.13 12.11
N SER A 480 -19.01 -6.28 12.97
CA SER A 480 -17.65 -5.80 12.74
C SER A 480 -17.05 -6.42 11.48
N GLN A 481 -17.13 -7.75 11.35
CA GLN A 481 -16.66 -8.49 10.18
C GLN A 481 -17.37 -8.04 8.90
N LEU A 482 -18.69 -7.89 8.96
CA LEU A 482 -19.48 -7.45 7.80
C LEU A 482 -19.17 -6.01 7.40
N ALA A 483 -18.97 -5.11 8.38
CA ALA A 483 -18.58 -3.74 8.12
C ALA A 483 -17.18 -3.64 7.52
N TRP A 484 -16.23 -4.42 8.04
CA TRP A 484 -14.89 -4.55 7.49
C TRP A 484 -14.93 -4.98 6.01
N SER A 485 -15.63 -6.06 5.69
CA SER A 485 -15.70 -6.58 4.32
C SER A 485 -16.26 -5.54 3.33
N ARG A 486 -17.27 -4.77 3.75
CA ARG A 486 -17.87 -3.68 2.96
C ARG A 486 -16.88 -2.52 2.74
N ALA A 487 -16.17 -2.12 3.79
CA ALA A 487 -15.16 -1.07 3.76
C ALA A 487 -13.98 -1.46 2.87
N LEU A 488 -13.43 -2.66 3.04
CA LEU A 488 -12.32 -3.17 2.24
C LEU A 488 -12.69 -3.28 0.76
N SER A 489 -13.90 -3.77 0.45
CA SER A 489 -14.45 -3.80 -0.92
C SER A 489 -14.52 -2.40 -1.55
N CYS A 490 -14.96 -1.40 -0.77
CA CYS A 490 -15.02 -0.01 -1.20
C CYS A 490 -13.63 0.53 -1.54
N LEU A 491 -12.68 0.39 -0.61
CA LEU A 491 -11.32 0.89 -0.74
C LEU A 491 -10.61 0.24 -1.94
N ARG A 492 -10.66 -1.09 -2.06
CA ARG A 492 -10.05 -1.81 -3.20
C ARG A 492 -10.59 -1.29 -4.53
N ARG A 493 -11.91 -1.09 -4.65
CA ARG A 493 -12.51 -0.51 -5.87
C ARG A 493 -12.03 0.92 -6.11
N SER A 494 -12.02 1.76 -5.08
CA SER A 494 -11.62 3.16 -5.18
C SER A 494 -10.17 3.36 -5.60
N PHE A 495 -9.25 2.57 -5.05
CA PHE A 495 -7.84 2.66 -5.41
C PHE A 495 -7.53 2.01 -6.76
N ASN A 496 -8.30 1.02 -7.21
CA ASN A 496 -8.08 0.34 -8.49
C ASN A 496 -8.49 1.19 -9.72
N VAL A 497 -9.19 2.32 -9.54
CA VAL A 497 -9.55 3.20 -10.67
C VAL A 497 -8.29 3.85 -11.26
N GLY A 498 -7.74 3.40 -12.38
CA GLY A 498 -6.56 4.06 -12.98
C GLY A 498 -5.24 3.80 -12.25
N SER A 499 -5.18 2.76 -11.41
CA SER A 499 -3.93 2.13 -10.96
C SER A 499 -4.00 0.63 -11.25
N HIS A 500 -2.85 -0.04 -11.37
CA HIS A 500 -2.80 -1.50 -11.43
C HIS A 500 -2.60 -2.02 -10.00
N TRP A 501 -3.69 -2.10 -9.21
CA TRP A 501 -3.66 -2.84 -7.96
C TRP A 501 -3.77 -4.33 -8.32
N PRO A 502 -2.73 -5.18 -8.13
CA PRO A 502 -2.90 -6.62 -8.21
C PRO A 502 -3.77 -7.04 -7.02
N VAL A 503 -5.09 -7.05 -7.22
CA VAL A 503 -6.02 -7.45 -6.15
C VAL A 503 -5.64 -8.87 -5.80
N LEU A 504 -5.41 -9.09 -4.50
CA LEU A 504 -4.98 -10.37 -3.99
C LEU A 504 -6.02 -11.42 -4.37
N ASP A 505 -5.59 -12.37 -5.19
CA ASP A 505 -6.48 -13.40 -5.72
C ASP A 505 -6.66 -14.51 -4.68
N ILE A 506 -7.61 -14.27 -3.78
CA ILE A 506 -7.97 -15.22 -2.73
C ILE A 506 -8.52 -16.53 -3.30
N GLU A 507 -9.00 -16.54 -4.55
CA GLU A 507 -9.45 -17.76 -5.22
C GLU A 507 -8.28 -18.67 -5.54
N THR A 508 -7.18 -18.14 -6.10
CA THR A 508 -5.96 -18.90 -6.33
C THR A 508 -5.42 -19.52 -5.02
N VAL A 509 -5.35 -18.74 -3.93
CA VAL A 509 -4.93 -19.25 -2.61
C VAL A 509 -5.83 -20.38 -2.13
N TRP A 510 -7.14 -20.27 -2.38
CA TRP A 510 -8.12 -21.26 -1.98
C TRP A 510 -8.07 -22.53 -2.82
N GLU A 511 -7.81 -22.42 -4.11
CA GLU A 511 -7.58 -23.55 -5.00
C GLU A 511 -6.30 -24.30 -4.62
N GLU A 512 -5.21 -23.58 -4.36
CA GLU A 512 -3.96 -24.18 -3.86
C GLU A 512 -4.18 -24.92 -2.52
N TYR A 513 -5.00 -24.36 -1.62
CA TYR A 513 -5.37 -25.03 -0.37
C TYR A 513 -6.13 -26.34 -0.64
N TRP A 514 -7.14 -26.32 -1.52
CA TRP A 514 -7.90 -27.53 -1.85
C TRP A 514 -7.05 -28.56 -2.60
N ASP A 515 -6.15 -28.13 -3.48
CA ASP A 515 -5.18 -28.99 -4.15
C ASP A 515 -4.21 -29.62 -3.15
N SER A 516 -3.82 -28.92 -2.09
CA SER A 516 -3.05 -29.52 -1.00
C SER A 516 -3.87 -30.58 -0.26
N VAL A 517 -5.07 -30.23 0.21
CA VAL A 517 -5.94 -31.12 1.00
C VAL A 517 -6.37 -32.35 0.20
N THR A 518 -6.66 -32.21 -1.10
CA THR A 518 -7.12 -33.29 -1.98
C THR A 518 -6.01 -33.96 -2.78
N GLY A 519 -4.90 -33.29 -3.07
CA GLY A 519 -3.72 -33.87 -3.73
C GLY A 519 -3.03 -34.92 -2.87
N GLU A 520 -3.09 -34.78 -1.54
CA GLU A 520 -2.69 -35.81 -0.57
C GLU A 520 -3.45 -37.15 -0.76
N LEU A 521 -4.65 -37.12 -1.34
CA LEU A 521 -5.50 -38.27 -1.65
C LEU A 521 -4.89 -39.14 -2.77
N GLY A 522 -4.07 -38.54 -3.64
CA GLY A 522 -3.31 -39.23 -4.69
C GLY A 522 -1.96 -39.79 -4.21
N MET A 523 -1.27 -39.09 -3.31
CA MET A 523 0.06 -39.47 -2.81
C MET A 523 0.03 -40.48 -1.65
N ARG A 524 -0.99 -40.45 -0.77
CA ARG A 524 -1.19 -41.48 0.28
C ARG A 524 -1.44 -42.88 -0.28
N LYS A 525 -1.89 -43.01 -1.54
CA LYS A 525 -1.95 -44.28 -2.27
C LYS A 525 -0.57 -44.85 -2.64
N ARG A 526 0.50 -44.06 -2.58
CA ARG A 526 1.82 -44.40 -3.16
C ARG A 526 2.96 -44.48 -2.15
N ASN A 527 2.89 -43.81 -1.01
CA ASN A 527 3.95 -43.86 0.02
C ASN A 527 3.37 -43.76 1.45
N ARG A 528 3.81 -44.64 2.36
CA ARG A 528 3.33 -44.74 3.75
C ARG A 528 4.11 -43.92 4.78
N ASN A 529 5.18 -43.21 4.41
CA ASN A 529 6.12 -42.59 5.35
C ASN A 529 6.49 -41.13 5.02
N SER A 530 5.51 -40.23 4.84
CA SER A 530 5.80 -38.78 4.81
C SER A 530 4.75 -38.01 5.60
N ASP A 531 5.22 -37.14 6.49
CA ASP A 531 4.44 -36.25 7.35
C ASP A 531 3.69 -35.24 6.46
N GLY A 532 2.42 -35.55 6.19
CA GLY A 532 1.65 -34.93 5.10
C GLY A 532 0.89 -33.66 5.48
N SER A 533 0.76 -33.33 6.77
CA SER A 533 -0.14 -32.26 7.25
C SER A 533 0.45 -30.86 7.28
N GLU A 534 1.74 -30.68 6.96
CA GLU A 534 2.41 -29.38 7.00
C GLU A 534 1.92 -28.35 5.96
N PRO A 535 1.60 -28.69 4.70
CA PRO A 535 1.33 -27.66 3.69
C PRO A 535 -0.01 -26.94 3.91
N ALA A 536 -1.10 -27.66 4.20
CA ALA A 536 -2.41 -27.04 4.45
C ALA A 536 -2.44 -26.22 5.75
N VAL A 537 -1.77 -26.70 6.80
CA VAL A 537 -1.60 -25.93 8.05
C VAL A 537 -0.71 -24.73 7.80
N GLY A 538 0.38 -24.87 7.05
CA GLY A 538 1.27 -23.76 6.68
C GLY A 538 0.57 -22.64 5.89
N MET A 539 -0.44 -22.97 5.09
CA MET A 539 -1.29 -21.97 4.42
C MET A 539 -2.27 -21.25 5.36
N LEU A 540 -2.67 -21.91 6.45
CA LEU A 540 -3.50 -21.33 7.53
C LEU A 540 -2.66 -20.52 8.53
N THR A 541 -1.40 -20.90 8.77
CA THR A 541 -0.53 -20.31 9.80
C THR A 541 0.56 -19.39 9.25
N GLY A 542 0.71 -19.31 7.92
CA GLY A 542 1.83 -18.66 7.25
C GLY A 542 3.12 -19.49 7.30
N HIS A 543 3.90 -19.47 6.22
CA HIS A 543 5.27 -20.01 6.19
C HIS A 543 6.16 -19.19 7.14
N ASP A 544 6.64 -19.76 8.26
CA ASP A 544 7.84 -19.46 9.08
C ASP A 544 8.38 -18.01 9.25
N HIS A 545 7.63 -16.96 8.88
CA HIS A 545 8.00 -15.56 9.11
C HIS A 545 7.44 -15.04 10.44
N TYR A 546 7.47 -15.87 11.48
CA TYR A 546 7.09 -15.49 12.86
C TYR A 546 8.14 -14.62 13.58
N GLY A 547 9.11 -14.04 12.88
CA GLY A 547 10.21 -13.30 13.49
C GLY A 547 10.67 -12.10 12.67
N GLU A 548 9.89 -11.01 12.68
CA GLU A 548 10.40 -9.61 12.71
C GLU A 548 9.26 -8.56 12.75
N MET A 549 8.03 -8.92 12.41
CA MET A 549 6.82 -8.12 12.72
C MET A 549 5.78 -9.03 13.39
N GLY A 550 5.86 -9.17 14.71
CA GLY A 550 4.88 -9.96 15.46
C GLY A 550 3.47 -9.40 15.27
N CYS A 551 2.58 -10.20 14.68
CA CYS A 551 1.14 -10.29 14.96
C CYS A 551 0.50 -11.23 13.92
N PRO A 552 -0.20 -12.30 14.32
CA PRO A 552 -1.11 -13.01 13.41
C PRO A 552 -2.19 -12.02 12.98
N ALA A 553 -2.44 -11.89 11.67
CA ALA A 553 -3.51 -11.06 11.15
C ALA A 553 -4.88 -11.74 11.39
N GLY A 554 -5.29 -11.83 12.67
CA GLY A 554 -6.55 -12.44 13.13
C GLY A 554 -6.36 -13.82 13.78
N GLU A 555 -7.38 -14.24 14.53
CA GLU A 555 -7.46 -15.58 15.12
C GLU A 555 -7.63 -16.63 14.00
N VAL A 556 -6.73 -17.60 13.96
CA VAL A 556 -6.76 -18.69 12.98
C VAL A 556 -7.60 -19.85 13.52
N PHE A 557 -8.63 -20.29 12.81
CA PHE A 557 -9.33 -21.54 13.18
C PHE A 557 -10.08 -22.23 12.04
N VAL A 558 -10.29 -23.53 12.22
CA VAL A 558 -11.19 -24.36 11.41
C VAL A 558 -12.26 -24.94 12.32
N ARG A 559 -13.53 -24.86 11.91
CA ARG A 559 -14.66 -25.40 12.70
C ARG A 559 -15.74 -26.03 11.83
N CYS A 560 -16.04 -27.29 12.09
CA CYS A 560 -17.24 -27.99 11.64
C CYS A 560 -18.40 -27.66 12.58
N ILE A 561 -19.33 -26.82 12.15
CA ILE A 561 -20.39 -26.30 13.02
C ILE A 561 -21.28 -27.42 13.61
N PRO A 562 -21.73 -28.43 12.85
CA PRO A 562 -22.65 -29.44 13.41
C PRO A 562 -22.01 -30.40 14.42
N THR A 563 -20.70 -30.66 14.30
CA THR A 563 -19.96 -31.61 15.16
C THR A 563 -19.06 -30.92 16.18
N GLN A 564 -18.86 -29.60 16.05
CA GLN A 564 -17.85 -28.81 16.76
C GLN A 564 -16.41 -29.33 16.59
N ALA A 565 -16.17 -30.21 15.62
CA ALA A 565 -14.82 -30.67 15.30
C ALA A 565 -14.00 -29.53 14.67
N GLY A 566 -12.70 -29.44 14.97
CA GLY A 566 -11.86 -28.37 14.48
C GLY A 566 -10.67 -28.07 15.38
N GLY A 567 -10.03 -26.93 15.16
CA GLY A 567 -8.90 -26.44 15.93
C GLY A 567 -8.72 -24.93 15.76
N SER A 568 -8.08 -24.29 16.75
CA SER A 568 -7.81 -22.84 16.77
C SER A 568 -6.36 -22.50 17.12
N ASP A 569 -5.55 -23.50 17.46
CA ASP A 569 -4.13 -23.38 17.74
C ASP A 569 -3.35 -24.31 16.80
N ILE A 570 -2.07 -24.02 16.60
CA ILE A 570 -1.25 -24.74 15.61
C ILE A 570 -1.22 -26.24 15.90
N SER A 571 -1.17 -26.65 17.18
CA SER A 571 -1.22 -28.06 17.57
C SER A 571 -2.56 -28.71 17.23
N THR A 572 -3.68 -28.13 17.66
CA THR A 572 -5.01 -28.70 17.37
C THR A 572 -5.33 -28.70 15.88
N LEU A 573 -4.87 -27.69 15.14
CA LEU A 573 -4.98 -27.66 13.69
C LEU A 573 -4.17 -28.79 13.04
N ARG A 574 -2.90 -28.98 13.42
CA ARG A 574 -2.10 -30.11 12.91
C ARG A 574 -2.75 -31.46 13.17
N ASP A 575 -3.21 -31.70 14.40
CA ASP A 575 -3.88 -32.94 14.77
C ASP A 575 -5.19 -33.13 13.98
N PHE A 576 -5.96 -32.06 13.82
CA PHE A 576 -7.21 -32.09 13.06
C PHE A 576 -6.96 -32.43 11.58
N PHE A 577 -6.03 -31.75 10.91
CA PHE A 577 -5.69 -32.03 9.51
C PHE A 577 -5.04 -33.41 9.31
N ALA A 578 -4.26 -33.90 10.27
CA ALA A 578 -3.61 -35.20 10.19
C ALA A 578 -4.60 -36.37 10.33
N HIS A 579 -5.57 -36.26 11.24
CA HIS A 579 -6.34 -37.42 11.72
C HIS A 579 -7.85 -37.31 11.56
N ALA A 580 -8.40 -36.11 11.55
CA ALA A 580 -9.84 -35.91 11.67
C ALA A 580 -10.47 -35.22 10.45
N TYR A 581 -9.69 -34.51 9.64
CA TYR A 581 -10.17 -33.70 8.52
C TYR A 581 -10.10 -34.46 7.19
N ILE A 582 -10.74 -33.91 6.16
CA ILE A 582 -10.80 -34.50 4.81
C ILE A 582 -9.36 -34.80 4.34
N PRO A 583 -9.04 -36.05 3.92
CA PRO A 583 -9.95 -37.14 3.54
C PRO A 583 -10.16 -38.26 4.57
N ALA A 584 -10.06 -38.02 5.88
CA ALA A 584 -10.34 -39.03 6.89
C ALA A 584 -11.74 -39.66 6.69
N GLY A 585 -11.78 -40.96 6.35
CA GLY A 585 -13.01 -41.69 6.04
C GLY A 585 -12.85 -42.78 4.97
N PRO A 586 -13.96 -43.22 4.35
CA PRO A 586 -14.01 -44.23 3.27
C PRO A 586 -13.13 -43.90 2.05
N ALA A 587 -12.66 -44.92 1.33
CA ALA A 587 -11.82 -44.73 0.14
C ALA A 587 -12.59 -44.26 -1.12
N ASP A 588 -13.93 -44.38 -1.10
CA ASP A 588 -14.85 -44.03 -2.18
C ASP A 588 -15.48 -42.63 -2.01
N GLN A 589 -14.88 -41.79 -1.17
CA GLN A 589 -15.28 -40.39 -1.01
C GLN A 589 -15.22 -39.64 -2.35
N HIS A 590 -16.35 -39.06 -2.73
CA HIS A 590 -16.50 -38.21 -3.90
C HIS A 590 -16.93 -36.81 -3.46
N ILE A 591 -16.04 -35.84 -3.69
CA ILE A 591 -16.27 -34.43 -3.38
C ILE A 591 -16.38 -33.67 -4.70
N ARG A 592 -17.44 -32.89 -4.89
CA ARG A 592 -17.66 -32.08 -6.09
C ARG A 592 -18.11 -30.67 -5.72
N LEU A 593 -17.37 -29.66 -6.18
CA LEU A 593 -17.81 -28.26 -6.12
C LEU A 593 -19.08 -28.08 -6.97
N LEU A 594 -20.12 -27.52 -6.36
CA LEU A 594 -21.40 -27.20 -7.00
C LEU A 594 -21.48 -25.72 -7.35
N SER A 595 -21.11 -24.85 -6.41
CA SER A 595 -21.10 -23.40 -6.58
C SER A 595 -20.00 -22.76 -5.74
N ARG A 596 -19.52 -21.59 -6.19
CA ARG A 596 -18.55 -20.75 -5.47
C ARG A 596 -19.01 -19.30 -5.50
N THR A 597 -19.00 -18.65 -4.34
CA THR A 597 -19.23 -17.21 -4.21
C THR A 597 -17.99 -16.54 -3.63
N VAL A 598 -17.45 -15.53 -4.33
CA VAL A 598 -16.23 -14.81 -3.92
C VAL A 598 -16.59 -13.40 -3.46
N GLY A 599 -16.25 -13.09 -2.22
CA GLY A 599 -16.37 -11.76 -1.59
C GLY A 599 -15.06 -10.97 -1.62
N ALA A 600 -14.99 -9.87 -0.87
CA ALA A 600 -13.74 -9.09 -0.77
C ALA A 600 -12.65 -9.84 0.03
N ASP A 601 -13.07 -10.58 1.05
CA ASP A 601 -12.21 -11.25 2.02
C ASP A 601 -12.74 -12.64 2.40
N ARG A 602 -13.71 -13.19 1.66
CA ARG A 602 -14.33 -14.49 1.96
C ARG A 602 -14.68 -15.27 0.70
N ILE A 603 -14.62 -16.59 0.79
CA ILE A 603 -15.12 -17.53 -0.23
C ILE A 603 -16.17 -18.42 0.43
N VAL A 604 -17.27 -18.67 -0.29
CA VAL A 604 -18.29 -19.64 0.09
C VAL A 604 -18.36 -20.69 -1.01
N ASP A 605 -17.97 -21.92 -0.68
CA ASP A 605 -18.07 -23.07 -1.56
C ASP A 605 -19.22 -23.97 -1.11
N GLU A 606 -20.11 -24.31 -2.04
CA GLU A 606 -21.10 -25.38 -1.85
C GLU A 606 -20.59 -26.63 -2.55
N MET A 607 -20.45 -27.72 -1.81
CA MET A 607 -19.84 -28.95 -2.29
C MET A 607 -20.75 -30.14 -2.02
N LEU A 608 -20.92 -31.04 -2.99
CA LEU A 608 -21.51 -32.35 -2.78
C LEU A 608 -20.46 -33.29 -2.21
N PHE A 609 -20.74 -33.87 -1.05
CA PHE A 609 -20.00 -34.99 -0.49
C PHE A 609 -20.84 -36.26 -0.60
N ALA A 610 -20.27 -37.31 -1.20
CA ALA A 610 -20.90 -38.62 -1.28
C ALA A 610 -19.91 -39.74 -1.01
N CYS A 611 -20.33 -40.75 -0.25
CA CYS A 611 -19.54 -41.97 0.00
C CYS A 611 -20.43 -43.09 0.56
N LYS A 612 -19.97 -44.34 0.51
CA LYS A 612 -20.52 -45.41 1.33
C LYS A 612 -19.82 -45.43 2.70
N HIS A 613 -20.59 -45.40 3.78
CA HIS A 613 -20.06 -45.33 5.16
C HIS A 613 -19.43 -46.65 5.64
N THR A 614 -18.25 -46.95 5.10
CA THR A 614 -17.46 -48.18 5.32
C THR A 614 -16.32 -48.00 6.35
N ALA A 615 -16.01 -46.77 6.72
CA ALA A 615 -15.03 -46.38 7.73
C ALA A 615 -15.59 -45.18 8.52
N GLU A 616 -15.10 -44.98 9.74
CA GLU A 616 -15.45 -43.80 10.55
C GLU A 616 -15.04 -42.50 9.83
N ILE A 617 -15.89 -41.47 9.93
CA ILE A 617 -15.66 -40.14 9.34
C ILE A 617 -15.64 -39.11 10.47
N PRO A 618 -14.48 -38.85 11.13
CA PRO A 618 -14.44 -38.09 12.39
C PRO A 618 -15.00 -36.66 12.29
N TRP A 619 -14.80 -35.97 11.17
CA TRP A 619 -15.31 -34.61 10.99
C TRP A 619 -16.83 -34.56 10.77
N LEU A 620 -17.44 -35.60 10.18
CA LEU A 620 -18.86 -35.65 9.80
C LEU A 620 -19.73 -36.38 10.84
N LEU A 621 -19.23 -37.52 11.33
CA LEU A 621 -19.90 -38.47 12.23
C LEU A 621 -18.91 -38.97 13.30
N PRO A 622 -18.46 -38.08 14.21
CA PRO A 622 -17.48 -38.45 15.23
C PRO A 622 -17.99 -39.60 16.11
N GLY A 623 -17.19 -40.66 16.25
CA GLY A 623 -17.50 -41.81 17.11
C GLY A 623 -18.56 -42.78 16.55
N VAL A 624 -19.01 -42.60 15.31
CA VAL A 624 -20.00 -43.49 14.68
C VAL A 624 -19.28 -44.60 13.91
N SER A 625 -19.58 -45.85 14.28
CA SER A 625 -19.05 -47.02 13.56
C SER A 625 -19.61 -47.13 12.13
N PRO A 626 -18.89 -47.76 11.19
CA PRO A 626 -19.34 -47.97 9.82
C PRO A 626 -20.74 -48.60 9.75
N THR A 627 -21.64 -47.98 8.99
CA THR A 627 -23.03 -48.45 8.85
C THR A 627 -23.30 -49.14 7.50
N ASP A 628 -22.33 -49.10 6.59
CA ASP A 628 -22.42 -49.62 5.21
C ASP A 628 -23.59 -49.02 4.40
N ARG A 629 -24.03 -47.81 4.76
CA ARG A 629 -25.07 -47.05 4.06
C ARG A 629 -24.46 -45.91 3.25
N ASP A 630 -25.15 -45.53 2.18
CA ASP A 630 -24.76 -44.39 1.37
C ASP A 630 -25.04 -43.08 2.12
N ILE A 631 -24.08 -42.17 2.05
CA ILE A 631 -24.18 -40.79 2.52
C ILE A 631 -24.06 -39.89 1.29
N SER A 632 -24.98 -38.96 1.15
CA SER A 632 -24.97 -37.88 0.17
C SER A 632 -25.47 -36.61 0.85
N VAL A 633 -24.59 -35.61 0.99
CA VAL A 633 -24.91 -34.36 1.69
C VAL A 633 -24.20 -33.17 1.02
N ILE A 634 -24.86 -32.02 1.02
CA ILE A 634 -24.26 -30.75 0.60
C ILE A 634 -23.55 -30.13 1.81
N ILE A 635 -22.28 -29.79 1.64
CA ILE A 635 -21.45 -29.11 2.61
C ILE A 635 -21.23 -27.68 2.12
N VAL A 636 -21.44 -26.71 3.00
CA VAL A 636 -21.12 -25.30 2.77
C VAL A 636 -19.85 -24.99 3.53
N VAL A 637 -18.80 -24.58 2.81
CA VAL A 637 -17.51 -24.17 3.38
C VAL A 637 -17.39 -22.66 3.23
N VAL A 638 -17.21 -21.96 4.34
CA VAL A 638 -16.97 -20.51 4.36
C VAL A 638 -15.53 -20.28 4.82
N ALA A 639 -14.70 -19.80 3.91
CA ALA A 639 -13.31 -19.41 4.16
C ALA A 639 -13.20 -17.89 4.24
N SER A 640 -12.46 -17.37 5.20
CA SER A 640 -12.17 -15.94 5.38
C SER A 640 -10.67 -15.71 5.26
N PHE A 641 -10.30 -14.59 4.66
CA PHE A 641 -8.94 -14.25 4.29
C PHE A 641 -8.54 -12.92 4.92
N THR A 642 -7.29 -12.82 5.36
CA THR A 642 -6.67 -11.55 5.74
C THR A 642 -5.29 -11.51 5.13
N ALA A 643 -4.97 -10.45 4.37
CA ALA A 643 -3.66 -10.30 3.73
C ALA A 643 -3.22 -11.52 2.89
N GLY A 644 -4.18 -12.26 2.35
CA GLY A 644 -3.93 -13.40 1.43
C GLY A 644 -3.71 -14.71 2.14
N GLN A 645 -3.86 -14.73 3.46
CA GLN A 645 -3.81 -15.93 4.27
C GLN A 645 -5.22 -16.32 4.67
N ILE A 646 -5.47 -17.64 4.75
CA ILE A 646 -6.74 -18.17 5.25
C ILE A 646 -6.71 -18.05 6.77
N THR A 647 -7.65 -17.30 7.34
CA THR A 647 -7.71 -17.10 8.79
C THR A 647 -8.84 -17.90 9.43
N ARG A 648 -10.02 -17.91 8.83
CA ARG A 648 -11.18 -18.62 9.39
C ARG A 648 -11.79 -19.57 8.36
N GLN A 649 -12.01 -20.80 8.75
CA GLN A 649 -12.77 -21.77 7.97
C GLN A 649 -13.92 -22.35 8.79
N THR A 650 -15.13 -22.27 8.26
CA THR A 650 -16.30 -22.89 8.88
C THR A 650 -17.04 -23.78 7.89
N LEU A 651 -17.33 -25.02 8.30
CA LEU A 651 -18.06 -26.00 7.53
C LEU A 651 -19.45 -26.20 8.13
N TYR A 652 -20.47 -26.23 7.28
CA TYR A 652 -21.86 -26.45 7.66
C TYR A 652 -22.53 -27.48 6.74
N TRP A 653 -23.41 -28.31 7.31
CA TRP A 653 -24.24 -29.25 6.57
C TRP A 653 -25.47 -29.63 7.42
N ASP A 654 -26.44 -30.29 6.80
CA ASP A 654 -27.61 -30.85 7.50
C ASP A 654 -27.23 -32.15 8.22
N GLN A 655 -26.91 -32.04 9.51
CA GLN A 655 -26.56 -33.21 10.32
C GLN A 655 -27.73 -34.15 10.55
N ALA A 656 -28.97 -33.65 10.62
CA ALA A 656 -30.14 -34.51 10.80
C ALA A 656 -30.34 -35.39 9.54
N GLY A 657 -30.19 -34.80 8.36
CA GLY A 657 -30.22 -35.53 7.09
C GLY A 657 -29.15 -36.61 7.00
N VAL A 658 -27.92 -36.35 7.46
CA VAL A 658 -26.86 -37.37 7.53
C VAL A 658 -27.23 -38.49 8.49
N LEU A 659 -27.72 -38.17 9.70
CA LEU A 659 -28.11 -39.16 10.71
C LEU A 659 -29.26 -40.06 10.25
N VAL A 660 -30.23 -39.53 9.48
CA VAL A 660 -31.29 -40.33 8.86
C VAL A 660 -30.71 -41.31 7.84
N GLN A 661 -29.80 -40.85 6.97
CA GLN A 661 -29.17 -41.69 5.95
C GLN A 661 -28.39 -42.85 6.58
N VAL A 662 -27.63 -42.59 7.66
CA VAL A 662 -26.90 -43.66 8.37
C VAL A 662 -27.77 -44.49 9.33
N GLY A 663 -29.05 -44.15 9.50
CA GLY A 663 -30.01 -44.92 10.28
C GLY A 663 -29.98 -44.66 11.79
N LEU A 664 -29.40 -43.54 12.22
CA LEU A 664 -29.34 -43.13 13.62
C LEU A 664 -30.47 -42.18 14.03
N LEU A 665 -31.20 -41.63 13.06
CA LEU A 665 -32.38 -40.79 13.29
C LEU A 665 -33.58 -41.30 12.47
N ASP A 666 -34.75 -41.35 13.10
CA ASP A 666 -35.98 -41.72 12.40
C ASP A 666 -36.41 -40.62 11.42
N SER A 667 -36.63 -41.01 10.16
CA SER A 667 -37.16 -40.15 9.10
C SER A 667 -38.49 -39.49 9.44
N GLY A 668 -39.30 -40.08 10.33
CA GLY A 668 -40.57 -39.50 10.80
C GLY A 668 -40.40 -38.29 11.72
N LEU A 669 -39.19 -38.06 12.26
CA LEU A 669 -38.88 -36.94 13.15
C LEU A 669 -38.31 -35.71 12.42
N VAL A 670 -38.02 -35.83 11.12
CA VAL A 670 -37.53 -34.73 10.28
C VAL A 670 -38.58 -34.31 9.25
N PRO A 671 -38.60 -33.03 8.84
CA PRO A 671 -39.50 -32.58 7.78
C PRO A 671 -39.29 -33.40 6.50
N LEU A 672 -40.35 -34.05 6.02
CA LEU A 672 -40.31 -34.82 4.78
C LEU A 672 -39.99 -33.91 3.60
N SER A 673 -38.90 -34.21 2.88
CA SER A 673 -38.64 -33.61 1.57
C SER A 673 -39.81 -33.96 0.64
N LYS A 674 -40.55 -32.95 0.16
CA LYS A 674 -41.67 -33.13 -0.77
C LYS A 674 -41.26 -33.58 -2.19
N GLY A 675 -40.00 -33.99 -2.40
CA GLY A 675 -39.40 -34.16 -3.74
C GLY A 675 -38.98 -35.57 -4.14
N ALA A 676 -39.33 -36.63 -3.41
CA ALA A 676 -39.02 -38.00 -3.84
C ALA A 676 -40.31 -38.83 -3.98
N LYS A 677 -40.91 -38.76 -5.17
CA LYS A 677 -41.83 -39.78 -5.71
C LYS A 677 -41.29 -40.25 -7.04
#